data_AF-A0A933U4H0-F1
#
_entry.id   AF-A0A933U4H0-F1
#
_cell.length_a   1.000
_cell.length_b   1.000
_cell.length_c   1.000
_cell.angle_alpha   90.00
_cell.angle_beta   90.00
_cell.angle_gamma   90.00
#
_symmetry.space_group_name_H-M   'P 1'
#
loop_
_entity.id
_entity.type
_entity.pdbx_description
1 polymer ?
#
loop_
_entity_poly.entity_id
_entity_poly.type
_entity_poly.pdbx_seq_one_letter_code
_entity_poly.pdbx_strand_id
1 'polypeptide(L)'
;MAESTPPEPARSTGQERVLFALFVALLWWSRFRAPEHPAVPDLDPSWAQALGWALVHGLQFGTDLVFTYGPLGWFAHSAWQPELFGWKLLAFELVFKLALCVFLARAIVRVRGPALKLLFALLLLVPDPGAEAFYFTSVVALAAWLLEHTSARRAPAPSARELLRALPAWLLLAVIAWIKFTYLLLVVAAIVCVVGRLFVHGARSASRRHAAIASGALLVVWCACGQNPLHLFAYVTSAWQVARGYAQAMSARADELDVVLGVASLAAGFTFVAAAWWKAGARELLPRLVLFAAGAFVAFKAGFVSAGSTTITCFGFALWAPWFLARDDAPASTRMRASTLTAACVLAVSMALWGYQRAQIAGTGATTQPLAAWNQVLADHLVSFRTLDTLPEAYRLERAIFAEKYDLPRVRERVGAAEIDVFQVELAVLFLNDLNWRPRPVFQSYAAYTEALAERNAAHFRSERAPRFVLWRFGTIDNRLPGFDDAPALIEVLRRYRPVLSEGGYLLLERASKEPARPRVETALLRDIAFDERVELPPFDDRGGVLRLDLRPTFAGALQGFFFQWPRVELEIETDGGLKGAFRVVPDAARAGVLIDPWMCGQDAVENACSGGTSQRVVAIRVLGAEAVRSAFQPAIGLVYEHLADLVPPFDPAKARELRFSMFERAPASTRETLPFERGAIDGRAVLVVHAPSELLWELEPGRWRVDARFGIVPPADGTICTDGATFALVLRNAKGEKPFWRQSLEPRTRPADRAMQKVTHEFALPAGTRCLLRTNMGPNGDGACDWCYWTDVRFTKLAPEEPR
;
A
#
# COMPACT_ATOMS: atom_id res chain seq x y z
N MET A 1 -62.08 26.36 25.60
CA MET A 1 -60.78 26.98 25.95
C MET A 1 -60.12 26.16 27.04
N ALA A 2 -59.01 25.52 26.71
CA ALA A 2 -57.92 25.11 27.59
C ALA A 2 -56.86 24.48 26.67
N GLU A 3 -55.99 25.33 26.09
CA GLU A 3 -54.81 24.88 25.36
C GLU A 3 -53.89 24.14 26.34
N SER A 4 -53.75 22.83 26.17
CA SER A 4 -52.72 22.05 26.83
C SER A 4 -51.37 22.41 26.20
N THR A 5 -50.64 23.32 26.85
CA THR A 5 -49.22 23.55 26.59
C THR A 5 -48.47 22.23 26.57
N PRO A 6 -47.69 21.93 25.51
CA PRO A 6 -46.85 20.74 25.50
C PRO A 6 -45.82 20.83 26.65
N PRO A 7 -45.49 19.71 27.32
CA PRO A 7 -44.52 19.71 28.41
C PRO A 7 -43.16 20.22 27.91
N GLU A 8 -42.58 21.17 28.63
CA GLU A 8 -41.19 21.59 28.45
C GLU A 8 -40.28 20.35 28.48
N PRO A 9 -39.29 20.23 27.57
CA PRO A 9 -38.33 19.13 27.64
C PRO A 9 -37.57 19.22 28.97
N ALA A 10 -37.67 18.17 29.78
CA ALA A 10 -36.97 18.05 31.06
C ALA A 10 -35.50 18.44 30.88
N ARG A 11 -35.05 19.48 31.58
CA ARG A 11 -33.65 19.90 31.57
C ARG A 11 -32.81 18.77 32.15
N SER A 12 -31.88 18.24 31.35
CA SER A 12 -30.91 17.22 31.76
C SER A 12 -30.29 17.58 33.11
N THR A 13 -30.20 16.63 34.04
CA THR A 13 -29.58 16.88 35.35
C THR A 13 -28.08 17.14 35.17
N GLY A 14 -27.45 17.84 36.13
CA GLY A 14 -26.00 18.10 36.08
C GLY A 14 -25.16 16.82 35.95
N GLN A 15 -25.61 15.73 36.57
CA GLN A 15 -24.99 14.41 36.51
C GLN A 15 -25.02 13.80 35.11
N GLU A 16 -26.14 13.90 34.38
CA GLU A 16 -26.24 13.37 33.01
C GLU A 16 -25.28 14.07 32.04
N ARG A 17 -25.08 15.38 32.22
CA ARG A 17 -24.11 16.15 31.41
C ARG A 17 -22.68 15.70 31.67
N VAL A 18 -22.32 15.44 32.93
CA VAL A 18 -21.00 14.93 33.31
C VAL A 18 -20.78 13.54 32.73
N LEU A 19 -21.74 12.62 32.89
CA LEU A 19 -21.65 11.26 32.33
C LEU A 19 -21.52 11.28 30.81
N PHE A 20 -22.27 12.16 30.12
CA PHE A 20 -22.15 12.33 28.68
C PHE A 20 -20.76 12.83 28.27
N ALA A 21 -20.23 13.84 28.97
CA ALA A 21 -18.89 14.37 28.71
C ALA A 21 -17.80 13.30 28.94
N LEU A 22 -17.90 12.53 30.02
CA LEU A 22 -16.98 11.41 30.31
C LEU A 22 -17.05 10.33 29.23
N PHE A 23 -18.27 9.98 28.76
CA PHE A 23 -18.43 9.02 27.67
C PHE A 23 -17.82 9.54 26.36
N VAL A 24 -18.03 10.80 26.01
CA VAL A 24 -17.42 11.42 24.82
C VAL A 24 -15.89 11.39 24.93
N ALA A 25 -15.34 11.73 26.10
CA ALA A 25 -13.90 11.69 26.33
C ALA A 25 -13.35 10.27 26.21
N LEU A 26 -14.03 9.26 26.77
CA LEU A 26 -13.65 7.86 26.65
C LEU A 26 -13.75 7.34 25.21
N LEU A 27 -14.82 7.70 24.49
CA LEU A 27 -15.00 7.34 23.09
C LEU A 27 -13.96 8.02 22.20
N TRP A 28 -13.63 9.28 22.45
CA TRP A 28 -12.55 9.96 21.74
C TRP A 28 -11.20 9.30 22.03
N TRP A 29 -10.92 9.02 23.30
CA TRP A 29 -9.69 8.36 23.73
C TRP A 29 -9.52 6.98 23.10
N SER A 30 -10.60 6.20 22.93
CA SER A 30 -10.52 4.88 22.25
C SER A 30 -10.31 4.96 20.73
N ARG A 31 -10.44 6.16 20.12
CA ARG A 31 -10.21 6.41 18.68
C ARG A 31 -9.04 7.33 18.40
N PHE A 32 -8.41 7.85 19.44
CA PHE A 32 -7.21 8.65 19.34
C PHE A 32 -6.14 7.83 18.64
N ARG A 33 -5.46 8.43 17.67
CA ARG A 33 -4.26 7.83 17.08
C ARG A 33 -3.14 8.84 17.15
N ALA A 34 -2.05 8.50 17.83
CA ALA A 34 -0.84 9.29 17.74
C ALA A 34 -0.29 9.26 16.31
N PRO A 35 0.51 10.27 15.90
CA PRO A 35 1.33 10.17 14.70
C PRO A 35 2.14 8.87 14.71
N GLU A 36 2.30 8.29 13.54
CA GLU A 36 3.03 7.03 13.38
C GLU A 36 4.53 7.30 13.28
N HIS A 37 5.30 6.23 13.44
CA HIS A 37 6.75 6.25 13.33
C HIS A 37 7.22 6.73 11.94
N PRO A 38 8.49 7.15 11.80
CA PRO A 38 9.08 7.44 10.50
C PRO A 38 8.98 6.27 9.53
N ALA A 39 8.62 6.58 8.28
CA ALA A 39 8.50 5.57 7.26
C ALA A 39 9.85 4.92 6.93
N VAL A 40 9.82 3.59 6.79
CA VAL A 40 10.92 2.79 6.24
C VAL A 40 10.64 2.43 4.77
N PRO A 41 11.66 2.11 3.96
CA PRO A 41 11.48 1.68 2.57
C PRO A 41 10.77 0.32 2.50
N ASP A 42 9.44 0.36 2.52
CA ASP A 42 8.52 -0.78 2.41
C ASP A 42 7.19 -0.29 1.81
N LEU A 43 6.29 -1.19 1.41
CA LEU A 43 5.04 -0.89 0.72
C LEU A 43 4.19 0.17 1.43
N ASP A 44 3.71 -0.13 2.65
CA ASP A 44 2.74 0.69 3.36
C ASP A 44 3.30 1.99 3.93
N PRO A 45 4.44 1.97 4.65
CA PRO A 45 5.06 3.19 5.15
C PRO A 45 5.42 4.17 4.02
N SER A 46 5.81 3.67 2.84
CA SER A 46 6.19 4.51 1.70
C SER A 46 5.02 5.32 1.16
N TRP A 47 3.87 4.70 0.87
CA TRP A 47 2.73 5.50 0.39
C TRP A 47 2.12 6.36 1.48
N ALA A 48 2.18 5.96 2.76
CA ALA A 48 1.70 6.77 3.86
C ALA A 48 2.49 8.09 3.94
N GLN A 49 3.82 8.03 3.92
CA GLN A 49 4.69 9.22 3.90
C GLN A 49 4.45 10.08 2.65
N ALA A 50 4.27 9.45 1.49
CA ALA A 50 4.03 10.13 0.22
C ALA A 50 2.84 11.11 0.29
N LEU A 51 1.75 10.70 0.94
CA LEU A 51 0.54 11.52 1.07
C LEU A 51 0.80 12.79 1.89
N GLY A 52 1.59 12.68 2.96
CA GLY A 52 1.96 13.81 3.81
C GLY A 52 2.88 14.77 3.09
N TRP A 53 3.92 14.22 2.44
CA TRP A 53 4.85 15.01 1.63
C TRP A 53 4.12 15.76 0.51
N ALA A 54 3.21 15.09 -0.20
CA ALA A 54 2.41 15.68 -1.28
C ALA A 54 1.55 16.85 -0.80
N LEU A 55 0.93 16.73 0.37
CA LEU A 55 0.13 17.81 0.96
C LEU A 55 1.01 19.01 1.35
N VAL A 56 2.16 18.77 1.97
CA VAL A 56 3.12 19.83 2.37
C VAL A 56 3.66 20.59 1.15
N HIS A 57 3.95 19.88 0.07
CA HIS A 57 4.54 20.45 -1.15
C HIS A 57 3.50 20.93 -2.18
N GLY A 58 2.21 20.94 -1.83
CA GLY A 58 1.14 21.49 -2.66
C GLY A 58 0.84 20.71 -3.94
N LEU A 59 1.17 19.42 -3.98
CA LEU A 59 0.85 18.57 -5.13
C LEU A 59 -0.66 18.47 -5.34
N GLN A 60 -1.06 18.41 -6.60
CA GLN A 60 -2.47 18.39 -6.97
C GLN A 60 -2.98 16.94 -7.09
N PHE A 61 -3.85 16.54 -6.17
CA PHE A 61 -4.46 15.21 -6.14
C PHE A 61 -5.40 15.04 -7.34
N GLY A 62 -5.28 13.90 -8.02
CA GLY A 62 -5.97 13.62 -9.27
C GLY A 62 -5.20 14.01 -10.53
N THR A 63 -4.20 14.90 -10.43
CA THR A 63 -3.36 15.34 -11.55
C THR A 63 -1.90 14.91 -11.39
N ASP A 64 -1.25 15.41 -10.35
CA ASP A 64 0.16 15.12 -10.02
C ASP A 64 0.29 13.85 -9.19
N LEU A 65 -0.73 13.53 -8.38
CA LEU A 65 -0.76 12.33 -7.54
C LEU A 65 -2.12 11.62 -7.66
N VAL A 66 -2.12 10.33 -7.97
CA VAL A 66 -3.30 9.49 -8.15
C VAL A 66 -3.16 8.26 -7.27
N PHE A 67 -4.06 8.13 -6.27
CA PHE A 67 -4.10 7.01 -5.35
C PHE A 67 -5.52 6.83 -4.77
N THR A 68 -5.70 5.83 -3.92
CA THR A 68 -7.00 5.54 -3.27
C THR A 68 -7.43 6.63 -2.27
N TYR A 69 -6.46 7.37 -1.73
CA TYR A 69 -6.65 8.45 -0.76
C TYR A 69 -6.68 9.84 -1.41
N GLY A 70 -7.35 10.77 -0.75
CA GLY A 70 -7.38 12.20 -1.12
C GLY A 70 -6.39 13.04 -0.31
N PRO A 71 -6.48 14.38 -0.44
CA PRO A 71 -5.56 15.32 0.23
C PRO A 71 -5.48 15.18 1.75
N LEU A 72 -6.55 14.71 2.41
CA LEU A 72 -6.56 14.49 3.85
C LEU A 72 -6.24 13.03 4.24
N GLY A 73 -5.82 12.21 3.28
CA GLY A 73 -5.51 10.79 3.46
C GLY A 73 -4.40 10.51 4.47
N TRP A 74 -3.37 11.36 4.49
CA TRP A 74 -2.26 11.24 5.44
C TRP A 74 -2.71 11.29 6.91
N PHE A 75 -3.77 12.03 7.24
CA PHE A 75 -4.26 12.09 8.62
C PHE A 75 -4.86 10.76 9.10
N ALA A 76 -5.19 9.84 8.19
CA ALA A 76 -5.62 8.48 8.53
C ALA A 76 -4.45 7.50 8.71
N HIS A 77 -3.29 7.79 8.09
CA HIS A 77 -2.04 6.99 8.07
C HIS A 77 -0.86 7.94 8.23
N SER A 78 -0.62 8.35 9.47
CA SER A 78 0.12 9.56 9.80
C SER A 78 1.60 9.31 10.03
N ALA A 79 2.27 8.71 9.04
CA ALA A 79 3.72 8.53 9.04
C ALA A 79 4.42 9.87 9.33
N TRP A 80 5.51 9.83 10.11
CA TRP A 80 6.16 11.01 10.65
C TRP A 80 6.40 12.13 9.60
N GLN A 81 5.67 13.24 9.75
CA GLN A 81 5.84 14.46 8.95
C GLN A 81 5.80 15.66 9.91
N PRO A 82 6.97 16.28 10.22
CA PRO A 82 7.07 17.32 11.24
C PRO A 82 6.09 18.49 11.06
N GLU A 83 5.90 18.94 9.82
CA GLU A 83 5.06 20.09 9.43
C GLU A 83 3.57 19.84 9.71
N LEU A 84 3.15 18.56 9.70
CA LEU A 84 1.76 18.17 9.89
C LEU A 84 1.48 17.65 11.31
N PHE A 85 2.50 17.48 12.15
CA PHE A 85 2.36 16.93 13.51
C PHE A 85 1.34 17.72 14.37
N GLY A 86 1.48 19.05 14.42
CA GLY A 86 0.57 19.91 15.17
C GLY A 86 -0.87 19.89 14.61
N TRP A 87 -1.01 19.86 13.28
CA TRP A 87 -2.30 19.72 12.62
C TRP A 87 -2.97 18.39 12.91
N LYS A 88 -2.19 17.30 12.94
CA LYS A 88 -2.68 15.97 13.29
C LYS A 88 -3.25 15.95 14.70
N LEU A 89 -2.52 16.45 15.68
CA LEU A 89 -2.97 16.44 17.07
C LEU A 89 -4.12 17.41 17.34
N LEU A 90 -3.99 18.68 16.94
CA LEU A 90 -4.95 19.71 17.31
C LEU A 90 -6.16 19.74 16.40
N ALA A 91 -5.96 19.82 15.08
CA ALA A 91 -7.06 19.96 14.14
C ALA A 91 -7.77 18.62 13.89
N PHE A 92 -7.00 17.55 13.62
CA PHE A 92 -7.58 16.27 13.21
C PHE A 92 -8.05 15.41 14.40
N GLU A 93 -7.19 15.16 15.38
CA GLU A 93 -7.56 14.36 16.57
C GLU A 93 -8.45 15.17 17.53
N LEU A 94 -8.00 16.33 18.01
CA LEU A 94 -8.71 17.06 19.05
C LEU A 94 -9.96 17.78 18.55
N VAL A 95 -9.93 18.50 17.44
CA VAL A 95 -11.12 19.25 16.97
C VAL A 95 -12.05 18.35 16.15
N PHE A 96 -11.56 17.74 15.08
CA PHE A 96 -12.38 17.00 14.13
C PHE A 96 -12.91 15.68 14.71
N LYS A 97 -12.05 14.78 15.21
CA LYS A 97 -12.53 13.51 15.78
C LYS A 97 -13.34 13.69 17.05
N LEU A 98 -13.00 14.63 17.94
CA LEU A 98 -13.84 14.90 19.12
C LEU A 98 -15.23 15.37 18.70
N ALA A 99 -15.34 16.23 17.69
CA ALA A 99 -16.63 16.64 17.15
C ALA A 99 -17.41 15.43 16.61
N LEU A 100 -16.76 14.51 15.89
CA LEU A 100 -17.39 13.25 15.47
C LEU A 100 -17.89 12.44 16.68
N CYS A 101 -17.05 12.24 17.70
CA CYS A 101 -17.42 11.51 18.92
C CYS A 101 -18.61 12.15 19.65
N VAL A 102 -18.69 13.48 19.69
CA VAL A 102 -19.86 14.20 20.21
C VAL A 102 -21.12 13.89 19.40
N PHE A 103 -21.03 13.90 18.06
CA PHE A 103 -22.18 13.55 17.19
C PHE A 103 -22.62 12.09 17.38
N LEU A 104 -21.66 11.17 17.46
CA LEU A 104 -21.92 9.75 17.69
C LEU A 104 -22.56 9.52 19.06
N ALA A 105 -22.00 10.09 20.14
CA ALA A 105 -22.53 9.95 21.50
C ALA A 105 -23.94 10.52 21.64
N ARG A 106 -24.28 11.62 20.95
CA ARG A 106 -25.65 12.19 20.97
C ARG A 106 -26.71 11.22 20.49
N ALA A 107 -26.37 10.22 19.67
CA ALA A 107 -27.31 9.20 19.23
C ALA A 107 -27.78 8.30 20.39
N ILE A 108 -26.95 8.08 21.41
CA ILE A 108 -27.29 7.27 22.60
C ILE A 108 -28.50 7.86 23.33
N VAL A 109 -28.56 9.19 23.43
CA VAL A 109 -29.66 9.89 24.11
C VAL A 109 -31.02 9.58 23.46
N ARG A 110 -31.03 9.23 22.15
CA ARG A 110 -32.24 8.91 21.39
C ARG A 110 -32.73 7.47 21.57
N VAL A 111 -31.87 6.55 22.02
CA VAL A 111 -32.24 5.15 22.24
C VAL A 111 -33.16 5.06 23.46
N ARG A 112 -34.30 4.35 23.38
CA ARG A 112 -35.21 4.18 24.52
C ARG A 112 -34.83 2.96 25.37
N GLY A 113 -35.02 3.08 26.67
CA GLY A 113 -34.73 2.03 27.64
C GLY A 113 -33.26 2.03 28.11
N PRO A 114 -33.01 1.91 29.43
CA PRO A 114 -31.65 1.99 29.97
C PRO A 114 -30.74 0.86 29.47
N ALA A 115 -31.28 -0.35 29.29
CA ALA A 115 -30.51 -1.50 28.82
C ALA A 115 -30.00 -1.32 27.38
N LEU A 116 -30.85 -0.83 26.46
CA LEU A 116 -30.45 -0.58 25.06
C LEU A 116 -29.50 0.62 24.95
N LYS A 117 -29.68 1.66 25.76
CA LYS A 117 -28.71 2.77 25.86
C LYS A 117 -27.35 2.27 26.30
N LEU A 118 -27.31 1.46 27.36
CA LEU A 118 -26.07 0.86 27.87
C LEU A 118 -25.44 -0.05 26.82
N LEU A 119 -26.22 -0.92 26.18
CA LEU A 119 -25.74 -1.78 25.10
C LEU A 119 -25.12 -0.94 23.98
N PHE A 120 -25.83 0.05 23.45
CA PHE A 120 -25.29 0.87 22.35
C PHE A 120 -24.06 1.67 22.77
N ALA A 121 -24.02 2.18 24.00
CA ALA A 121 -22.83 2.82 24.55
C ALA A 121 -21.63 1.85 24.59
N LEU A 122 -21.82 0.61 25.05
CA LEU A 122 -20.78 -0.42 25.05
C LEU A 122 -20.35 -0.82 23.63
N LEU A 123 -21.30 -0.91 22.69
CA LEU A 123 -21.01 -1.21 21.29
C LEU A 123 -20.15 -0.13 20.63
N LEU A 124 -20.45 1.15 20.84
CA LEU A 124 -19.64 2.25 20.31
C LEU A 124 -18.23 2.28 20.88
N LEU A 125 -18.04 1.70 22.05
CA LEU A 125 -16.76 1.63 22.70
C LEU A 125 -15.90 0.49 22.10
N VAL A 126 -16.46 -0.62 21.57
CA VAL A 126 -15.73 -1.79 20.98
C VAL A 126 -14.38 -1.42 20.35
N PRO A 127 -13.26 -2.04 20.77
CA PRO A 127 -11.93 -1.58 20.40
C PRO A 127 -11.74 -1.83 18.90
N ASP A 128 -11.10 -0.91 18.19
CA ASP A 128 -10.82 -1.01 16.74
C ASP A 128 -11.88 -1.74 15.87
N PRO A 129 -13.02 -1.10 15.51
CA PRO A 129 -14.03 -1.69 14.61
C PRO A 129 -13.53 -1.89 13.17
N GLY A 130 -12.24 -1.66 12.91
CA GLY A 130 -11.67 -1.39 11.61
C GLY A 130 -11.53 0.11 11.36
N ALA A 131 -10.36 0.51 10.85
CA ALA A 131 -10.02 1.92 10.59
C ALA A 131 -11.07 2.65 9.74
N GLU A 132 -11.71 1.96 8.78
CA GLU A 132 -12.70 2.55 7.88
C GLU A 132 -14.13 2.52 8.43
N ALA A 133 -14.47 1.55 9.28
CA ALA A 133 -15.81 1.41 9.85
C ALA A 133 -16.23 2.66 10.66
N PHE A 134 -15.27 3.27 11.36
CA PHE A 134 -15.47 4.52 12.08
C PHE A 134 -15.92 5.65 11.15
N TYR A 135 -15.25 5.83 10.00
CA TYR A 135 -15.58 6.90 9.05
C TYR A 135 -16.89 6.61 8.31
N PHE A 136 -17.11 5.37 7.84
CA PHE A 136 -18.38 4.99 7.21
C PHE A 136 -19.58 5.22 8.14
N THR A 137 -19.45 4.78 9.39
CA THR A 137 -20.48 4.98 10.41
C THR A 137 -20.67 6.46 10.74
N SER A 138 -19.59 7.24 10.83
CA SER A 138 -19.67 8.69 11.07
C SER A 138 -20.43 9.42 9.97
N VAL A 139 -20.22 9.04 8.70
CA VAL A 139 -21.00 9.59 7.58
C VAL A 139 -22.49 9.26 7.74
N VAL A 140 -22.82 7.99 8.03
CA VAL A 140 -24.21 7.56 8.26
C VAL A 140 -24.84 8.30 9.44
N ALA A 141 -24.10 8.48 10.55
CA ALA A 141 -24.58 9.15 11.75
C ALA A 141 -24.85 10.64 11.53
N LEU A 142 -23.95 11.35 10.86
CA LEU A 142 -24.11 12.76 10.50
C LEU A 142 -25.27 12.95 9.52
N ALA A 143 -25.40 12.07 8.53
CA ALA A 143 -26.49 12.09 7.57
C ALA A 143 -27.84 11.77 8.23
N ALA A 144 -27.89 10.80 9.14
CA ALA A 144 -29.07 10.50 9.94
C ALA A 144 -29.49 11.70 10.79
N TRP A 145 -28.53 12.37 11.43
CA TRP A 145 -28.78 13.59 12.18
C TRP A 145 -29.37 14.70 11.30
N LEU A 146 -28.82 14.92 10.10
CA LEU A 146 -29.34 15.87 9.11
C LEU A 146 -30.76 15.50 8.66
N LEU A 147 -31.05 14.22 8.41
CA LEU A 147 -32.39 13.73 8.07
C LEU A 147 -33.40 13.96 9.20
N GLU A 148 -32.97 14.05 10.45
CA GLU A 148 -33.86 14.30 11.58
C GLU A 148 -34.10 15.79 11.86
N HIS A 149 -33.07 16.61 11.69
CA HIS A 149 -33.08 18.02 12.12
C HIS A 149 -33.38 19.00 10.98
N THR A 150 -33.53 18.50 9.76
CA THR A 150 -34.02 19.29 8.62
C THR A 150 -35.53 19.21 8.54
N SER A 151 -36.17 20.39 8.58
CA SER A 151 -37.63 20.51 8.65
C SER A 151 -38.26 20.31 7.27
N ALA A 152 -38.87 19.15 7.07
CA ALA A 152 -39.65 18.85 5.86
C ALA A 152 -41.09 19.42 5.90
N ARG A 153 -41.55 19.96 7.04
CA ARG A 153 -42.93 20.42 7.23
C ARG A 153 -42.99 21.94 7.50
N ARG A 154 -43.81 22.63 6.69
CA ARG A 154 -44.50 23.92 6.93
C ARG A 154 -43.77 25.28 6.82
N ALA A 155 -42.49 25.38 6.44
CA ALA A 155 -41.89 26.69 6.13
C ALA A 155 -41.43 26.78 4.65
N PRO A 156 -41.73 27.87 3.91
CA PRO A 156 -41.32 28.04 2.51
C PRO A 156 -39.80 28.20 2.33
N ALA A 157 -39.07 28.55 3.38
CA ALA A 157 -37.61 28.58 3.40
C ALA A 157 -37.07 28.09 4.76
N PRO A 158 -35.92 27.38 4.79
CA PRO A 158 -35.28 27.02 6.04
C PRO A 158 -34.82 28.29 6.76
N SER A 159 -34.98 28.33 8.09
CA SER A 159 -34.51 29.46 8.89
C SER A 159 -32.98 29.54 8.84
N ALA A 160 -32.40 30.73 8.96
CA ALA A 160 -30.94 30.90 9.04
C ALA A 160 -30.34 30.05 10.19
N ARG A 161 -31.08 29.91 11.30
CA ARG A 161 -30.71 29.06 12.44
C ARG A 161 -30.63 27.57 12.09
N GLU A 162 -31.50 27.08 11.22
CA GLU A 162 -31.47 25.69 10.76
C GLU A 162 -30.23 25.40 9.91
N LEU A 163 -29.94 26.29 8.96
CA LEU A 163 -28.75 26.17 8.12
C LEU A 163 -27.47 26.28 8.94
N LEU A 164 -27.42 27.19 9.91
CA LEU A 164 -26.27 27.34 10.82
C LEU A 164 -26.06 26.10 11.69
N ARG A 165 -27.13 25.44 12.13
CA ARG A 165 -27.04 24.16 12.87
C ARG A 165 -26.56 23.01 11.97
N ALA A 166 -26.92 23.02 10.69
CA ALA A 166 -26.52 21.98 9.74
C ALA A 166 -25.06 22.12 9.26
N LEU A 167 -24.53 23.34 9.26
CA LEU A 167 -23.19 23.65 8.74
C LEU A 167 -22.07 22.79 9.36
N PRO A 168 -21.97 22.59 10.69
CA PRO A 168 -20.94 21.71 11.26
C PRO A 168 -21.00 20.28 10.73
N ALA A 169 -22.21 19.72 10.55
CA ALA A 169 -22.34 18.36 10.01
C ALA A 169 -21.86 18.28 8.55
N TRP A 170 -22.17 19.28 7.72
CA TRP A 170 -21.67 19.34 6.35
C TRP A 170 -20.16 19.55 6.26
N LEU A 171 -19.58 20.36 7.14
CA LEU A 171 -18.11 20.53 7.21
C LEU A 171 -17.40 19.25 7.65
N LEU A 172 -17.93 18.54 8.64
CA LEU A 172 -17.40 17.24 9.07
C LEU A 172 -17.49 16.20 7.94
N LEU A 173 -18.62 16.14 7.23
CA LEU A 173 -18.78 15.28 6.06
C LEU A 173 -17.79 15.64 4.94
N ALA A 174 -17.54 16.94 4.72
CA ALA A 174 -16.57 17.39 3.73
C ALA A 174 -15.12 17.00 4.08
N VAL A 175 -14.73 17.10 5.36
CA VAL A 175 -13.43 16.59 5.84
C VAL A 175 -13.33 15.08 5.60
N ILE A 176 -14.35 14.31 5.98
CA ILE A 176 -14.35 12.84 5.76
C ILE A 176 -14.23 12.51 4.26
N ALA A 177 -14.95 13.23 3.39
CA ALA A 177 -14.96 12.99 1.96
C ALA A 177 -13.56 13.08 1.33
N TRP A 178 -12.73 14.01 1.78
CA TRP A 178 -11.39 14.24 1.22
C TRP A 178 -10.27 13.37 1.82
N ILE A 179 -10.60 12.49 2.77
CA ILE A 179 -9.65 11.48 3.26
C ILE A 179 -9.48 10.36 2.23
N LYS A 180 -10.59 9.77 1.74
CA LYS A 180 -10.57 8.60 0.83
C LYS A 180 -11.73 8.65 -0.15
N PHE A 181 -11.52 8.20 -1.39
CA PHE A 181 -12.55 8.28 -2.43
C PHE A 181 -13.84 7.51 -2.10
N THR A 182 -13.74 6.36 -1.43
CA THR A 182 -14.91 5.60 -0.96
C THR A 182 -15.74 6.38 0.06
N TYR A 183 -15.12 7.24 0.86
CA TYR A 183 -15.82 8.12 1.79
C TYR A 183 -16.55 9.25 1.06
N LEU A 184 -15.92 9.83 0.03
CA LEU A 184 -16.59 10.80 -0.85
C LEU A 184 -17.86 10.21 -1.48
N LEU A 185 -17.81 8.98 -1.98
CA LEU A 185 -18.99 8.31 -2.56
C LEU A 185 -20.13 8.18 -1.53
N LEU A 186 -19.82 7.79 -0.30
CA LEU A 186 -20.82 7.68 0.76
C LEU A 186 -21.35 9.06 1.21
N VAL A 187 -20.51 10.08 1.23
CA VAL A 187 -20.93 11.48 1.50
C VAL A 187 -21.84 11.99 0.39
N VAL A 188 -21.56 11.68 -0.88
CA VAL A 188 -22.47 12.00 -2.00
C VAL A 188 -23.82 11.30 -1.82
N ALA A 189 -23.83 10.01 -1.43
CA ALA A 189 -25.07 9.31 -1.12
C ALA A 189 -25.85 9.97 0.04
N ALA A 190 -25.15 10.43 1.09
CA ALA A 190 -25.75 11.20 2.18
C ALA A 190 -26.37 12.52 1.70
N ILE A 191 -25.67 13.27 0.84
CA ILE A 191 -26.19 14.51 0.22
C ILE A 191 -27.47 14.20 -0.56
N VAL A 192 -27.45 13.19 -1.42
CA VAL A 192 -28.60 12.76 -2.23
C VAL A 192 -29.79 12.38 -1.33
N CYS A 193 -29.56 11.63 -0.26
CA CYS A 193 -30.62 11.22 0.67
C CYS A 193 -31.25 12.43 1.40
N VAL A 194 -30.43 13.35 1.92
CA VAL A 194 -30.92 14.54 2.65
C VAL A 194 -31.65 15.50 1.70
N VAL A 195 -31.01 15.86 0.59
CA VAL A 195 -31.55 16.81 -0.41
C VAL A 195 -32.78 16.24 -1.12
N GLY A 196 -32.75 14.95 -1.45
CA GLY A 196 -33.85 14.22 -2.09
C GLY A 196 -35.07 14.10 -1.17
N ARG A 197 -34.89 13.80 0.12
CA ARG A 197 -35.98 13.82 1.10
C ARG A 197 -36.65 15.19 1.13
N LEU A 198 -35.87 16.27 1.25
CA LEU A 198 -36.41 17.64 1.27
C LEU A 198 -37.17 17.97 -0.02
N PHE A 199 -36.65 17.53 -1.17
CA PHE A 199 -37.29 17.75 -2.47
C PHE A 199 -38.64 17.02 -2.58
N VAL A 200 -38.70 15.74 -2.23
CA VAL A 200 -39.92 14.91 -2.30
C VAL A 200 -41.00 15.40 -1.32
N HIS A 201 -40.60 16.03 -0.22
CA HIS A 201 -41.52 16.69 0.71
C HIS A 201 -41.93 18.12 0.30
N GLY A 202 -41.50 18.60 -0.87
CA GLY A 202 -41.88 19.91 -1.42
C GLY A 202 -41.03 21.08 -0.92
N ALA A 203 -40.04 20.85 -0.05
CA ALA A 203 -39.16 21.88 0.52
C ALA A 203 -38.02 22.25 -0.46
N ARG A 204 -38.37 22.68 -1.69
CA ARG A 204 -37.42 22.93 -2.79
C ARG A 204 -36.35 23.98 -2.44
N SER A 205 -36.70 25.04 -1.71
CA SER A 205 -35.74 26.04 -1.25
C SER A 205 -34.73 25.43 -0.26
N ALA A 206 -35.20 24.64 0.71
CA ALA A 206 -34.32 23.97 1.67
C ALA A 206 -33.41 22.96 0.97
N SER A 207 -33.96 22.17 0.06
CA SER A 207 -33.22 21.22 -0.78
C SER A 207 -32.05 21.91 -1.52
N ARG A 208 -32.32 23.02 -2.24
CA ARG A 208 -31.27 23.80 -2.94
C ARG A 208 -30.23 24.39 -1.99
N ARG A 209 -30.63 24.91 -0.83
CA ARG A 209 -29.69 25.51 0.14
C ARG A 209 -28.80 24.46 0.81
N HIS A 210 -29.35 23.29 1.17
CA HIS A 210 -28.55 22.19 1.70
C HIS A 210 -27.59 21.63 0.65
N ALA A 211 -28.02 21.53 -0.61
CA ALA A 211 -27.13 21.18 -1.71
C ALA A 211 -25.99 22.20 -1.86
N ALA A 212 -26.30 23.50 -1.87
CA ALA A 212 -25.31 24.56 -1.97
C ALA A 212 -24.32 24.57 -0.79
N ILE A 213 -24.79 24.38 0.46
CA ILE A 213 -23.93 24.30 1.65
C ILE A 213 -23.04 23.06 1.60
N ALA A 214 -23.58 21.90 1.21
CA ALA A 214 -22.79 20.68 1.10
C ALA A 214 -21.70 20.80 0.02
N SER A 215 -22.06 21.27 -1.18
CA SER A 215 -21.09 21.52 -2.26
C SER A 215 -20.08 22.59 -1.89
N GLY A 216 -20.52 23.68 -1.23
CA GLY A 216 -19.65 24.72 -0.72
C GLY A 216 -18.67 24.21 0.33
N ALA A 217 -19.12 23.37 1.27
CA ALA A 217 -18.26 22.75 2.28
C ALA A 217 -17.20 21.85 1.64
N LEU A 218 -17.59 21.02 0.67
CA LEU A 218 -16.64 20.19 -0.09
C LEU A 218 -15.59 21.05 -0.80
N LEU A 219 -16.02 22.10 -1.50
CA LEU A 219 -15.11 22.99 -2.22
C LEU A 219 -14.19 23.78 -1.28
N VAL A 220 -14.70 24.29 -0.16
CA VAL A 220 -13.91 25.04 0.82
C VAL A 220 -12.82 24.15 1.43
N VAL A 221 -13.16 22.92 1.84
CA VAL A 221 -12.15 22.00 2.40
C VAL A 221 -11.13 21.59 1.33
N TRP A 222 -11.55 21.36 0.09
CA TRP A 222 -10.65 21.09 -1.05
C TRP A 222 -9.64 22.23 -1.24
N CYS A 223 -10.13 23.48 -1.33
CA CYS A 223 -9.27 24.66 -1.48
C CYS A 223 -8.38 24.89 -0.26
N ALA A 224 -8.87 24.62 0.95
CA ALA A 224 -8.09 24.72 2.17
C ALA A 224 -6.91 23.74 2.21
N CYS A 225 -6.97 22.64 1.46
CA CYS A 225 -5.87 21.71 1.25
C CYS A 225 -4.90 22.16 0.13
N GLY A 226 -4.99 23.41 -0.35
CA GLY A 226 -4.15 23.94 -1.43
C GLY A 226 -4.49 23.39 -2.82
N GLN A 227 -5.64 22.74 -2.97
CA GLN A 227 -6.03 22.12 -4.23
C GLN A 227 -6.78 23.08 -5.15
N ASN A 228 -6.48 23.03 -6.45
CA ASN A 228 -7.15 23.84 -7.46
C ASN A 228 -8.57 23.30 -7.74
N PRO A 229 -9.63 24.13 -7.66
CA PRO A 229 -11.00 23.73 -7.99
C PRO A 229 -11.16 23.09 -9.38
N LEU A 230 -10.36 23.53 -10.36
CA LEU A 230 -10.42 23.03 -11.73
C LEU A 230 -9.97 21.57 -11.85
N HIS A 231 -9.24 21.06 -10.85
CA HIS A 231 -8.76 19.67 -10.82
C HIS A 231 -9.75 18.69 -10.19
N LEU A 232 -10.91 19.15 -9.69
CA LEU A 232 -11.93 18.27 -9.10
C LEU A 232 -12.40 17.18 -10.08
N PHE A 233 -12.61 17.54 -11.35
CA PHE A 233 -12.99 16.56 -12.37
C PHE A 233 -11.89 15.52 -12.57
N ALA A 234 -10.63 15.98 -12.70
CA ALA A 234 -9.48 15.10 -12.86
C ALA A 234 -9.31 14.15 -11.64
N TYR A 235 -9.54 14.64 -10.41
CA TYR A 235 -9.56 13.82 -9.21
C TYR A 235 -10.61 12.71 -9.28
N VAL A 236 -11.88 13.07 -9.54
CA VAL A 236 -12.97 12.09 -9.59
C VAL A 236 -12.75 11.06 -10.69
N THR A 237 -12.31 11.47 -11.89
CA THR A 237 -12.05 10.53 -12.98
C THR A 237 -10.89 9.59 -12.67
N SER A 238 -9.82 10.09 -12.06
CA SER A 238 -8.64 9.28 -11.74
C SER A 238 -8.94 8.31 -10.59
N ALA A 239 -9.59 8.80 -9.54
CA ALA A 239 -10.00 7.96 -8.41
C ALA A 239 -11.03 6.89 -8.82
N TRP A 240 -11.89 7.19 -9.80
CA TRP A 240 -12.79 6.21 -10.40
C TRP A 240 -12.04 5.09 -11.13
N GLN A 241 -11.00 5.42 -11.90
CA GLN A 241 -10.15 4.41 -12.55
C GLN A 241 -9.48 3.50 -11.51
N VAL A 242 -8.95 4.08 -10.43
CA VAL A 242 -8.37 3.32 -9.31
C VAL A 242 -9.43 2.39 -8.70
N ALA A 243 -10.61 2.92 -8.35
CA ALA A 243 -11.68 2.13 -7.72
C ALA A 243 -12.17 0.98 -8.61
N ARG A 244 -12.26 1.19 -9.93
CA ARG A 244 -12.67 0.17 -10.91
C ARG A 244 -11.66 -0.98 -10.97
N GLY A 245 -10.37 -0.67 -11.07
CA GLY A 245 -9.32 -1.70 -11.18
C GLY A 245 -8.97 -2.38 -9.85
N TYR A 246 -9.19 -1.70 -8.72
CA TYR A 246 -8.82 -2.17 -7.38
C TYR A 246 -9.37 -3.58 -7.07
N ALA A 247 -10.65 -3.83 -7.37
CA ALA A 247 -11.28 -5.12 -7.02
C ALA A 247 -10.70 -6.32 -7.79
N GLN A 248 -10.18 -6.11 -9.01
CA GLN A 248 -9.48 -7.16 -9.76
C GLN A 248 -8.05 -7.34 -9.26
N ALA A 249 -7.41 -6.22 -8.92
CA ALA A 249 -6.00 -6.17 -8.57
C ALA A 249 -5.69 -6.62 -7.14
N MET A 250 -6.62 -6.40 -6.21
CA MET A 250 -6.46 -6.65 -4.77
C MET A 250 -7.35 -7.78 -4.24
N SER A 251 -8.02 -8.56 -5.12
CA SER A 251 -8.82 -9.69 -4.65
C SER A 251 -7.96 -10.75 -3.95
N ALA A 252 -8.40 -11.21 -2.79
CA ALA A 252 -7.80 -12.30 -2.04
C ALA A 252 -8.89 -13.22 -1.49
N ARG A 253 -8.61 -14.52 -1.32
CA ARG A 253 -9.65 -15.48 -0.89
C ARG A 253 -10.16 -15.12 0.52
N ALA A 254 -11.46 -14.90 0.64
CA ALA A 254 -12.14 -14.78 1.93
C ALA A 254 -12.66 -16.15 2.40
N ASP A 255 -12.71 -16.35 3.71
CA ASP A 255 -13.37 -17.51 4.31
C ASP A 255 -14.88 -17.45 4.04
N GLU A 256 -15.47 -18.57 3.59
CA GLU A 256 -16.87 -18.62 3.18
C GLU A 256 -17.83 -18.29 4.33
N LEU A 257 -17.51 -18.74 5.55
CA LEU A 257 -18.33 -18.45 6.73
C LEU A 257 -18.26 -16.96 7.08
N ASP A 258 -17.09 -16.33 6.96
CA ASP A 258 -16.96 -14.90 7.21
C ASP A 258 -17.79 -14.08 6.19
N VAL A 259 -17.82 -14.49 4.92
CA VAL A 259 -18.67 -13.88 3.89
C VAL A 259 -20.16 -14.03 4.24
N VAL A 260 -20.59 -15.24 4.62
CA VAL A 260 -21.98 -15.53 5.02
C VAL A 260 -22.36 -14.68 6.23
N LEU A 261 -21.51 -14.61 7.25
CA LEU A 261 -21.73 -13.78 8.43
C LEU A 261 -21.77 -12.29 8.08
N GLY A 262 -20.92 -11.83 7.17
CA GLY A 262 -20.92 -10.45 6.69
C GLY A 262 -22.25 -10.08 6.06
N VAL A 263 -22.72 -10.88 5.10
CA VAL A 263 -24.02 -10.70 4.44
C VAL A 263 -25.17 -10.79 5.44
N ALA A 264 -25.16 -11.78 6.34
CA ALA A 264 -26.19 -11.96 7.35
C ALA A 264 -26.25 -10.77 8.33
N SER A 265 -25.10 -10.23 8.75
CA SER A 265 -25.01 -9.06 9.64
C SER A 265 -25.58 -7.82 8.98
N LEU A 266 -25.26 -7.59 7.70
CA LEU A 266 -25.80 -6.47 6.94
C LEU A 266 -27.31 -6.61 6.67
N ALA A 267 -27.78 -7.81 6.35
CA ALA A 267 -29.21 -8.09 6.19
C ALA A 267 -29.99 -7.88 7.51
N ALA A 268 -29.43 -8.31 8.64
CA ALA A 268 -29.99 -8.07 9.96
C ALA A 268 -30.01 -6.55 10.30
N GLY A 269 -28.94 -5.82 9.99
CA GLY A 269 -28.92 -4.35 10.10
C GLY A 269 -29.99 -3.67 9.24
N PHE A 270 -30.18 -4.12 8.00
CA PHE A 270 -31.21 -3.61 7.09
C PHE A 270 -32.62 -3.85 7.64
N THR A 271 -32.90 -5.05 8.12
CA THR A 271 -34.21 -5.38 8.72
C THR A 271 -34.47 -4.57 10.00
N PHE A 272 -33.45 -4.31 10.82
CA PHE A 272 -33.57 -3.45 11.99
C PHE A 272 -33.94 -2.00 11.61
N VAL A 273 -33.28 -1.41 10.60
CA VAL A 273 -33.63 -0.07 10.09
C VAL A 273 -35.04 -0.06 9.48
N ALA A 274 -35.40 -1.08 8.70
CA ALA A 274 -36.72 -1.19 8.09
C ALA A 274 -37.83 -1.31 9.13
N ALA A 275 -37.66 -2.15 10.15
CA ALA A 275 -38.62 -2.36 11.23
C ALA A 275 -38.86 -1.07 12.05
N ALA A 276 -37.80 -0.26 12.26
CA ALA A 276 -37.91 1.01 12.97
C ALA A 276 -38.83 2.00 12.23
N TRP A 277 -38.81 2.00 10.89
CA TRP A 277 -39.48 3.01 10.05
C TRP A 277 -40.65 2.50 9.21
N TRP A 278 -41.06 1.23 9.33
CA TRP A 278 -42.11 0.61 8.50
C TRP A 278 -43.43 1.40 8.48
N LYS A 279 -43.78 2.09 9.57
CA LYS A 279 -45.01 2.92 9.68
C LYS A 279 -44.83 4.39 9.30
N ALA A 280 -43.61 4.85 9.02
CA ALA A 280 -43.31 6.26 8.73
C ALA A 280 -43.54 6.66 7.26
N GLY A 281 -43.86 5.68 6.41
CA GLY A 281 -44.07 5.87 4.97
C GLY A 281 -42.77 5.87 4.16
N ALA A 282 -42.89 5.56 2.86
CA ALA A 282 -41.75 5.38 1.97
C ALA A 282 -40.81 6.60 1.88
N ARG A 283 -41.36 7.82 2.01
CA ARG A 283 -40.58 9.08 1.90
C ARG A 283 -39.59 9.28 3.06
N GLU A 284 -39.85 8.68 4.22
CA GLU A 284 -38.95 8.70 5.38
C GLU A 284 -38.11 7.42 5.48
N LEU A 285 -38.67 6.27 5.09
CA LEU A 285 -37.98 5.00 5.12
C LEU A 285 -36.86 4.90 4.06
N LEU A 286 -37.16 5.26 2.80
CA LEU A 286 -36.27 5.01 1.67
C LEU A 286 -34.90 5.71 1.79
N PRO A 287 -34.79 7.01 2.17
CA PRO A 287 -33.48 7.65 2.33
C PRO A 287 -32.59 6.96 3.37
N ARG A 288 -33.19 6.38 4.42
CA ARG A 288 -32.46 5.67 5.48
C ARG A 288 -32.00 4.29 5.02
N LEU A 289 -32.85 3.55 4.30
CA LEU A 289 -32.47 2.27 3.71
C LEU A 289 -31.41 2.43 2.63
N VAL A 290 -31.52 3.44 1.77
CA VAL A 290 -30.52 3.75 0.74
C VAL A 290 -29.18 4.13 1.38
N LEU A 291 -29.19 4.97 2.41
CA LEU A 291 -27.98 5.36 3.13
C LEU A 291 -27.32 4.16 3.84
N PHE A 292 -28.12 3.29 4.49
CA PHE A 292 -27.61 2.06 5.07
C PHE A 292 -27.03 1.13 3.99
N ALA A 293 -27.76 0.91 2.90
CA ALA A 293 -27.32 0.04 1.81
C ALA A 293 -26.05 0.55 1.12
N ALA A 294 -25.93 1.86 0.90
CA ALA A 294 -24.72 2.47 0.35
C ALA A 294 -23.51 2.27 1.28
N GLY A 295 -23.69 2.51 2.59
CA GLY A 295 -22.66 2.27 3.59
C GLY A 295 -22.29 0.80 3.73
N ALA A 296 -23.29 -0.09 3.72
CA ALA A 296 -23.14 -1.53 3.76
C ALA A 296 -22.35 -2.05 2.56
N PHE A 297 -22.66 -1.55 1.36
CA PHE A 297 -21.95 -1.91 0.14
C PHE A 297 -20.47 -1.52 0.20
N VAL A 298 -20.15 -0.27 0.57
CA VAL A 298 -18.73 0.15 0.65
C VAL A 298 -17.99 -0.53 1.79
N ALA A 299 -18.62 -0.78 2.94
CA ALA A 299 -18.01 -1.48 4.06
C ALA A 299 -17.77 -2.96 3.75
N PHE A 300 -18.71 -3.62 3.06
CA PHE A 300 -18.56 -4.99 2.58
C PHE A 300 -17.41 -5.08 1.58
N LYS A 301 -17.34 -4.18 0.59
CA LYS A 301 -16.23 -4.16 -0.38
C LYS A 301 -14.89 -3.88 0.29
N ALA A 302 -14.83 -2.93 1.23
CA ALA A 302 -13.61 -2.62 1.97
C ALA A 302 -13.11 -3.80 2.81
N GLY A 303 -14.02 -4.55 3.43
CA GLY A 303 -13.65 -5.68 4.27
C GLY A 303 -13.41 -7.00 3.53
N PHE A 304 -14.10 -7.23 2.41
CA PHE A 304 -14.02 -8.51 1.73
C PHE A 304 -13.15 -8.50 0.49
N VAL A 305 -12.89 -7.39 -0.23
CA VAL A 305 -12.07 -7.46 -1.45
C VAL A 305 -10.67 -8.02 -1.19
N SER A 306 -9.92 -7.44 -0.25
CA SER A 306 -8.57 -7.92 0.11
C SER A 306 -8.56 -9.03 1.17
N ALA A 307 -9.73 -9.30 1.79
CA ALA A 307 -9.93 -10.27 2.88
C ALA A 307 -8.94 -10.12 4.06
N GLY A 308 -8.86 -11.13 4.93
CA GLY A 308 -8.00 -11.13 6.11
C GLY A 308 -8.46 -10.16 7.20
N SER A 309 -7.53 -9.41 7.78
CA SER A 309 -7.79 -8.44 8.87
C SER A 309 -8.76 -7.32 8.47
N THR A 310 -8.92 -7.04 7.18
CA THR A 310 -9.81 -5.97 6.69
C THR A 310 -11.30 -6.29 6.88
N THR A 311 -11.67 -7.57 6.98
CA THR A 311 -13.07 -8.05 7.16
C THR A 311 -13.78 -7.42 8.35
N ILE A 312 -13.02 -7.06 9.39
CA ILE A 312 -13.49 -6.37 10.59
C ILE A 312 -14.26 -5.08 10.26
N THR A 313 -13.88 -4.39 9.17
CA THR A 313 -14.54 -3.15 8.71
C THR A 313 -16.03 -3.37 8.41
N CYS A 314 -16.37 -4.49 7.79
CA CYS A 314 -17.76 -4.81 7.46
C CYS A 314 -18.57 -5.06 8.75
N PHE A 315 -18.00 -5.83 9.68
CA PHE A 315 -18.67 -6.15 10.95
C PHE A 315 -18.79 -4.94 11.87
N GLY A 316 -17.76 -4.10 11.95
CA GLY A 316 -17.79 -2.85 12.70
C GLY A 316 -18.87 -1.89 12.16
N PHE A 317 -18.99 -1.76 10.84
CA PHE A 317 -20.08 -0.98 10.24
C PHE A 317 -21.46 -1.58 10.56
N ALA A 318 -21.63 -2.89 10.40
CA ALA A 318 -22.89 -3.59 10.69
C ALA A 318 -23.31 -3.45 12.17
N LEU A 319 -22.33 -3.40 13.08
CA LEU A 319 -22.55 -3.25 14.50
C LEU A 319 -23.07 -1.86 14.88
N TRP A 320 -22.61 -0.80 14.20
CA TRP A 320 -22.85 0.58 14.61
C TRP A 320 -23.89 1.31 13.76
N ALA A 321 -23.77 1.24 12.42
CA ALA A 321 -24.56 2.05 11.50
C ALA A 321 -26.09 1.92 11.68
N PRO A 322 -26.66 0.71 11.93
CA PRO A 322 -28.10 0.58 12.09
C PRO A 322 -28.69 1.41 13.24
N TRP A 323 -27.96 1.58 14.34
CA TRP A 323 -28.41 2.32 15.52
C TRP A 323 -28.61 3.81 15.27
N PHE A 324 -27.85 4.39 14.35
CA PHE A 324 -28.00 5.79 13.97
C PHE A 324 -29.23 6.04 13.09
N LEU A 325 -29.64 5.03 12.33
CA LEU A 325 -30.75 5.12 11.40
C LEU A 325 -32.06 4.64 12.01
N ALA A 326 -32.03 3.68 12.94
CA ALA A 326 -33.21 3.19 13.66
C ALA A 326 -33.65 4.20 14.72
N ARG A 327 -34.87 4.74 14.59
CA ARG A 327 -35.48 5.64 15.58
C ARG A 327 -36.60 4.94 16.32
N ASP A 328 -36.57 5.02 17.64
CA ASP A 328 -37.70 4.60 18.48
C ASP A 328 -38.57 5.82 18.81
N ASP A 329 -39.30 6.31 17.80
CA ASP A 329 -40.13 7.51 17.91
C ASP A 329 -41.61 7.23 18.00
N ALA A 330 -42.02 6.03 17.58
CA ALA A 330 -43.43 5.69 17.63
C ALA A 330 -43.87 5.54 19.09
N PRO A 331 -45.07 6.00 19.46
CA PRO A 331 -45.69 5.53 20.69
C PRO A 331 -45.69 3.99 20.65
N ALA A 332 -45.49 3.35 21.81
CA ALA A 332 -45.53 1.91 22.00
C ALA A 332 -46.93 1.36 21.70
N SER A 333 -47.40 1.47 20.47
CA SER A 333 -48.80 1.25 20.12
C SER A 333 -49.06 -0.22 19.76
N THR A 334 -48.08 -1.12 19.95
CA THR A 334 -48.25 -2.58 19.84
C THR A 334 -47.04 -3.33 20.41
N ARG A 335 -47.25 -4.19 21.42
CA ARG A 335 -46.22 -5.05 22.03
C ARG A 335 -45.44 -5.87 20.98
N MET A 336 -46.13 -6.28 19.90
CA MET A 336 -45.57 -7.01 18.76
C MET A 336 -44.48 -6.22 18.00
N ARG A 337 -44.63 -4.89 17.86
CA ARG A 337 -43.61 -4.06 17.19
C ARG A 337 -42.33 -3.96 18.01
N ALA A 338 -42.47 -3.80 19.33
CA ALA A 338 -41.33 -3.76 20.23
C ALA A 338 -40.57 -5.09 20.22
N SER A 339 -41.27 -6.24 20.24
CA SER A 339 -40.63 -7.55 20.15
C SER A 339 -39.92 -7.77 18.80
N THR A 340 -40.52 -7.36 17.68
CA THR A 340 -39.87 -7.47 16.36
C THR A 340 -38.62 -6.59 16.26
N LEU A 341 -38.68 -5.36 16.76
CA LEU A 341 -37.55 -4.44 16.76
C LEU A 341 -36.40 -4.97 17.64
N THR A 342 -36.73 -5.46 18.84
CA THR A 342 -35.75 -6.08 19.75
C THR A 342 -35.15 -7.35 19.13
N ALA A 343 -35.96 -8.22 18.53
CA ALA A 343 -35.46 -9.42 17.86
C ALA A 343 -34.52 -9.09 16.68
N ALA A 344 -34.89 -8.12 15.84
CA ALA A 344 -34.03 -7.65 14.75
C ALA A 344 -32.72 -7.02 15.27
N CYS A 345 -32.81 -6.24 16.35
CA CYS A 345 -31.63 -5.66 17.01
C CYS A 345 -30.70 -6.74 17.59
N VAL A 346 -31.26 -7.73 18.31
CA VAL A 346 -30.48 -8.84 18.89
C VAL A 346 -29.80 -9.63 17.77
N LEU A 347 -30.54 -9.96 16.70
CA LEU A 347 -29.97 -10.67 15.56
C LEU A 347 -28.83 -9.88 14.91
N ALA A 348 -29.03 -8.57 14.66
CA ALA A 348 -28.01 -7.72 14.05
C ALA A 348 -26.74 -7.64 14.91
N VAL A 349 -26.90 -7.42 16.22
CA VAL A 349 -25.77 -7.35 17.16
C VAL A 349 -25.07 -8.69 17.29
N SER A 350 -25.81 -9.80 17.45
CA SER A 350 -25.22 -11.12 17.61
C SER A 350 -24.44 -11.58 16.38
N MET A 351 -24.98 -11.37 15.17
CA MET A 351 -24.29 -11.73 13.93
C MET A 351 -23.04 -10.88 13.72
N ALA A 352 -23.14 -9.55 13.91
CA ALA A 352 -22.02 -8.65 13.74
C ALA A 352 -20.91 -8.90 14.78
N LEU A 353 -21.26 -9.16 16.05
CA LEU A 353 -20.28 -9.50 17.09
C LEU A 353 -19.61 -10.84 16.84
N TRP A 354 -20.34 -11.84 16.34
CA TRP A 354 -19.77 -13.14 16.02
C TRP A 354 -18.75 -13.03 14.88
N GLY A 355 -19.12 -12.35 13.79
CA GLY A 355 -18.21 -12.08 12.68
C GLY A 355 -17.01 -11.22 13.10
N TYR A 356 -17.23 -10.18 13.91
CA TYR A 356 -16.16 -9.35 14.47
C TYR A 356 -15.15 -10.17 15.30
N GLN A 357 -15.64 -11.06 16.18
CA GLN A 357 -14.77 -11.92 16.97
C GLN A 357 -13.95 -12.88 16.10
N ARG A 358 -14.57 -13.47 15.07
CA ARG A 358 -13.86 -14.31 14.10
C ARG A 358 -12.76 -13.54 13.36
N ALA A 359 -13.09 -12.36 12.83
CA ALA A 359 -12.14 -11.49 12.14
C ALA A 359 -10.94 -11.11 13.02
N GLN A 360 -11.18 -10.81 14.30
CA GLN A 360 -10.12 -10.50 15.27
C GLN A 360 -9.22 -11.71 15.56
N ILE A 361 -9.80 -12.90 15.74
CA ILE A 361 -9.04 -14.14 15.95
C ILE A 361 -8.17 -14.46 14.73
N ALA A 362 -8.72 -14.31 13.52
CA ALA A 362 -8.00 -14.55 12.28
C ALA A 362 -6.86 -13.52 12.05
N GLY A 363 -7.07 -12.27 12.46
CA GLY A 363 -6.11 -11.17 12.23
C GLY A 363 -4.94 -11.11 13.21
N THR A 364 -5.11 -11.57 14.45
CA THR A 364 -4.08 -11.42 15.51
C THR A 364 -3.29 -12.70 15.83
N GLY A 365 -3.63 -13.84 15.21
CA GLY A 365 -2.98 -15.13 15.47
C GLY A 365 -3.14 -15.64 16.92
N ALA A 366 -3.91 -14.93 17.75
CA ALA A 366 -4.13 -15.21 19.16
C ALA A 366 -5.61 -15.04 19.50
N THR A 367 -6.06 -15.75 20.53
CA THR A 367 -7.34 -15.51 21.21
C THR A 367 -7.26 -14.19 21.99
N THR A 368 -7.16 -13.06 21.29
CA THR A 368 -7.27 -11.76 21.92
C THR A 368 -8.71 -11.62 22.46
N GLN A 369 -8.85 -11.80 23.78
CA GLN A 369 -10.11 -11.51 24.44
C GLN A 369 -10.42 -10.02 24.19
N PRO A 370 -11.66 -9.63 23.83
CA PRO A 370 -12.00 -8.25 23.52
C PRO A 370 -11.56 -7.25 24.61
N LEU A 371 -11.59 -7.68 25.88
CA LEU A 371 -11.10 -6.90 27.03
C LEU A 371 -9.58 -6.74 27.06
N ALA A 372 -8.82 -7.76 26.66
CA ALA A 372 -7.36 -7.66 26.55
C ALA A 372 -6.95 -6.71 25.42
N ALA A 373 -7.62 -6.79 24.27
CA ALA A 373 -7.43 -5.86 23.15
C ALA A 373 -7.75 -4.41 23.58
N TRP A 374 -8.83 -4.21 24.33
CA TRP A 374 -9.17 -2.93 24.95
C TRP A 374 -8.10 -2.40 25.89
N ASN A 375 -7.62 -3.24 26.81
CA ASN A 375 -6.60 -2.84 27.77
C ASN A 375 -5.31 -2.45 27.07
N GLN A 376 -4.94 -3.17 26.01
CA GLN A 376 -3.77 -2.87 25.21
C GLN A 376 -3.92 -1.54 24.47
N VAL A 377 -5.03 -1.31 23.77
CA VAL A 377 -5.30 -0.02 23.09
C VAL A 377 -5.25 1.16 24.07
N LEU A 378 -5.89 1.02 25.25
CA LEU A 378 -5.88 2.08 26.25
C LEU A 378 -4.48 2.30 26.84
N ALA A 379 -3.71 1.24 27.07
CA ALA A 379 -2.34 1.32 27.55
C ALA A 379 -1.43 1.99 26.52
N ASP A 380 -1.51 1.58 25.26
CA ASP A 380 -0.72 2.13 24.15
C ASP A 380 -1.04 3.62 23.94
N HIS A 381 -2.32 4.00 24.01
CA HIS A 381 -2.72 5.40 23.95
C HIS A 381 -2.23 6.20 25.16
N LEU A 382 -2.25 5.61 26.36
CA LEU A 382 -1.73 6.27 27.57
C LEU A 382 -0.23 6.51 27.47
N VAL A 383 0.54 5.52 26.98
CA VAL A 383 1.97 5.66 26.71
C VAL A 383 2.19 6.76 25.68
N SER A 384 1.52 6.67 24.53
CA SER A 384 1.63 7.65 23.44
C SER A 384 1.27 9.06 23.90
N PHE A 385 0.24 9.21 24.73
CA PHE A 385 -0.20 10.49 25.26
C PHE A 385 0.81 11.08 26.25
N ARG A 386 1.37 10.25 27.13
CA ARG A 386 2.41 10.65 28.10
C ARG A 386 3.73 11.03 27.43
N THR A 387 3.97 10.54 26.23
CA THR A 387 5.19 10.84 25.47
C THR A 387 4.97 11.89 24.39
N LEU A 388 3.77 12.48 24.22
CA LEU A 388 3.49 13.43 23.12
C LEU A 388 4.47 14.59 23.01
N ASP A 389 5.00 15.05 24.15
CA ASP A 389 6.00 16.12 24.25
C ASP A 389 7.40 15.67 23.77
N THR A 390 7.72 14.38 23.95
CA THR A 390 9.01 13.77 23.57
C THR A 390 8.97 13.05 22.23
N LEU A 391 7.79 12.71 21.69
CA LEU A 391 7.61 12.01 20.41
C LEU A 391 8.33 12.72 19.24
N PRO A 392 8.27 14.05 19.09
CA PRO A 392 8.99 14.72 18.00
C PRO A 392 10.50 14.47 18.01
N GLU A 393 11.10 14.43 19.20
CA GLU A 393 12.53 14.13 19.34
C GLU A 393 12.80 12.65 19.10
N ALA A 394 11.98 11.76 19.68
CA ALA A 394 12.11 10.32 19.50
C ALA A 394 12.02 9.92 18.01
N TYR A 395 11.05 10.46 17.27
CA TYR A 395 10.90 10.19 15.84
C TYR A 395 11.99 10.87 14.99
N ARG A 396 12.55 12.00 15.43
CA ARG A 396 13.74 12.56 14.77
C ARG A 396 14.95 11.64 14.91
N LEU A 397 15.18 11.09 16.10
CA LEU A 397 16.25 10.13 16.37
C LEU A 397 16.02 8.82 15.60
N GLU A 398 14.81 8.29 15.61
CA GLU A 398 14.45 7.08 14.86
C GLU A 398 14.61 7.27 13.35
N ARG A 399 14.19 8.42 12.81
CA ARG A 399 14.45 8.78 11.41
C ARG A 399 15.95 8.80 11.13
N ALA A 400 16.78 9.35 12.02
CA ALA A 400 18.23 9.38 11.85
C ALA A 400 18.83 7.96 11.81
N ILE A 401 18.35 7.04 12.65
CA ILE A 401 18.74 5.63 12.62
C ILE A 401 18.37 4.97 11.28
N PHE A 402 17.15 5.22 10.79
CA PHE A 402 16.74 4.70 9.48
C PHE A 402 17.49 5.34 8.32
N ALA A 403 17.79 6.64 8.40
CA ALA A 403 18.60 7.33 7.40
C ALA A 403 20.02 6.74 7.33
N GLU A 404 20.63 6.41 8.47
CA GLU A 404 21.92 5.70 8.50
C GLU A 404 21.80 4.27 7.93
N LYS A 405 20.73 3.54 8.26
CA LYS A 405 20.51 2.18 7.77
C LYS A 405 20.31 2.11 6.25
N TYR A 406 19.60 3.09 5.68
CA TYR A 406 19.22 3.15 4.27
C TYR A 406 19.98 4.27 3.53
N ASP A 407 21.20 4.57 3.97
CA ASP A 407 22.04 5.63 3.42
C ASP A 407 22.46 5.31 1.97
N LEU A 408 22.27 6.28 1.06
CA LEU A 408 22.66 6.18 -0.36
C LEU A 408 23.59 7.35 -0.76
N PRO A 409 24.82 7.40 -0.23
CA PRO A 409 25.71 8.54 -0.42
C PRO A 409 26.13 8.76 -1.87
N ARG A 410 26.38 7.70 -2.65
CA ARG A 410 26.77 7.84 -4.07
C ARG A 410 25.59 8.29 -4.91
N VAL A 411 24.37 7.82 -4.61
CA VAL A 411 23.14 8.33 -5.24
C VAL A 411 22.96 9.81 -4.93
N ARG A 412 23.07 10.23 -3.66
CA ARG A 412 22.95 11.65 -3.29
C ARG A 412 23.97 12.53 -4.00
N GLU A 413 25.22 12.10 -4.04
CA GLU A 413 26.29 12.81 -4.75
C GLU A 413 25.96 12.96 -6.25
N ARG A 414 25.49 11.87 -6.88
CA ARG A 414 25.20 11.85 -8.32
C ARG A 414 23.97 12.65 -8.71
N VAL A 415 22.93 12.63 -7.88
CA VAL A 415 21.64 13.28 -8.12
C VAL A 415 21.71 14.77 -7.76
N GLY A 416 22.37 15.13 -6.65
CA GLY A 416 22.40 16.49 -6.13
C GLY A 416 20.99 17.02 -5.89
N ALA A 417 20.69 18.22 -6.40
CA ALA A 417 19.37 18.85 -6.28
C ALA A 417 18.38 18.46 -7.40
N ALA A 418 18.76 17.56 -8.31
CA ALA A 418 17.92 17.18 -9.43
C ALA A 418 16.68 16.39 -8.98
N GLU A 419 15.61 16.50 -9.76
CA GLU A 419 14.38 15.73 -9.55
C GLU A 419 14.60 14.23 -9.79
N ILE A 420 14.07 13.41 -8.88
CA ILE A 420 14.12 11.95 -8.91
C ILE A 420 12.76 11.33 -8.55
N ASP A 421 12.45 10.17 -9.11
CA ASP A 421 11.32 9.33 -8.70
C ASP A 421 11.81 7.92 -8.31
N VAL A 422 10.97 7.18 -7.56
CA VAL A 422 11.18 5.75 -7.30
C VAL A 422 10.24 4.93 -8.16
N PHE A 423 10.78 4.00 -8.92
CA PHE A 423 10.00 2.97 -9.59
C PHE A 423 9.73 1.80 -8.62
N GLN A 424 8.52 1.25 -8.66
CA GLN A 424 7.95 0.28 -7.70
C GLN A 424 7.38 0.90 -6.43
N VAL A 425 7.79 0.42 -5.23
CA VAL A 425 7.01 0.61 -3.99
C VAL A 425 7.74 1.29 -2.84
N GLU A 426 9.08 1.21 -2.79
CA GLU A 426 9.90 1.64 -1.65
C GLU A 426 10.24 3.14 -1.67
N LEU A 427 9.23 4.00 -1.82
CA LEU A 427 9.41 5.46 -1.94
C LEU A 427 10.09 6.11 -0.72
N ALA A 428 9.91 5.56 0.48
CA ALA A 428 10.43 6.17 1.71
C ALA A 428 11.96 6.39 1.70
N VAL A 429 12.69 5.63 0.87
CA VAL A 429 14.14 5.81 0.69
C VAL A 429 14.51 7.22 0.21
N LEU A 430 13.67 7.86 -0.61
CA LEU A 430 13.91 9.24 -1.05
C LEU A 430 13.85 10.22 0.12
N PHE A 431 12.86 10.06 0.99
CA PHE A 431 12.64 10.94 2.14
C PHE A 431 13.70 10.75 3.22
N LEU A 432 14.24 9.54 3.39
CA LEU A 432 15.35 9.26 4.31
C LEU A 432 16.68 9.83 3.83
N ASN A 433 16.83 10.00 2.51
CA ASN A 433 18.04 10.53 1.87
C ASN A 433 17.91 12.00 1.44
N ASP A 434 16.83 12.68 1.85
CA ASP A 434 16.54 14.09 1.52
C ASP A 434 16.60 14.39 0.01
N LEU A 435 16.17 13.44 -0.83
CA LEU A 435 16.18 13.56 -2.29
C LEU A 435 14.93 14.31 -2.79
N ASN A 436 15.09 15.09 -3.87
CA ASN A 436 14.04 15.93 -4.43
C ASN A 436 13.03 15.10 -5.25
N TRP A 437 11.96 14.66 -4.61
CA TRP A 437 10.98 13.78 -5.21
C TRP A 437 10.07 14.49 -6.23
N ARG A 438 10.01 13.94 -7.45
CA ARG A 438 9.10 14.34 -8.52
C ARG A 438 8.25 13.14 -8.93
N PRO A 439 7.01 13.00 -8.42
CA PRO A 439 6.19 11.83 -8.72
C PRO A 439 5.73 11.76 -10.17
N ARG A 440 5.70 10.55 -10.70
CA ARG A 440 4.72 10.16 -11.72
C ARG A 440 3.29 10.11 -11.12
N PRO A 441 2.23 10.27 -11.93
CA PRO A 441 0.86 10.36 -11.42
C PRO A 441 0.45 9.21 -10.49
N VAL A 442 0.58 7.96 -10.94
CA VAL A 442 0.38 6.79 -10.07
C VAL A 442 1.73 6.37 -9.52
N PHE A 443 2.11 6.94 -8.38
CA PHE A 443 3.46 6.81 -7.83
C PHE A 443 3.80 5.38 -7.36
N GLN A 444 2.80 4.62 -6.91
CA GLN A 444 2.93 3.20 -6.56
C GLN A 444 2.67 2.32 -7.79
N SER A 445 3.70 1.65 -8.33
CA SER A 445 3.57 0.88 -9.60
C SER A 445 2.43 -0.15 -9.56
N TYR A 446 2.27 -0.85 -8.43
CA TYR A 446 1.23 -1.87 -8.28
C TYR A 446 -0.19 -1.30 -8.37
N ALA A 447 -0.35 0.02 -8.16
CA ALA A 447 -1.63 0.73 -8.16
C ALA A 447 -2.08 1.20 -9.56
N ALA A 448 -1.27 0.96 -10.60
CA ALA A 448 -1.63 1.20 -12.01
C ALA A 448 -2.60 0.11 -12.52
N TYR A 449 -3.75 -0.03 -11.86
CA TYR A 449 -4.66 -1.17 -12.02
C TYR A 449 -5.37 -1.26 -13.36
N THR A 450 -5.39 -0.19 -14.16
CA THR A 450 -6.07 -0.12 -15.45
C THR A 450 -5.14 0.38 -16.53
N GLU A 451 -5.42 0.01 -17.77
CA GLU A 451 -4.71 0.51 -18.95
C GLU A 451 -4.62 2.05 -18.97
N ALA A 452 -5.69 2.75 -18.63
CA ALA A 452 -5.69 4.22 -18.59
C ALA A 452 -4.73 4.81 -17.53
N LEU A 453 -4.56 4.13 -16.39
CA LEU A 453 -3.63 4.55 -15.35
C LEU A 453 -2.18 4.28 -15.74
N ALA A 454 -1.91 3.10 -16.30
CA ALA A 454 -0.59 2.71 -16.77
C ALA A 454 -0.12 3.60 -17.94
N GLU A 455 -0.99 3.86 -18.91
CA GLU A 455 -0.71 4.77 -20.03
C GLU A 455 -0.43 6.19 -19.56
N ARG A 456 -1.10 6.64 -18.49
CA ARG A 456 -0.84 7.96 -17.91
C ARG A 456 0.57 8.08 -17.32
N ASN A 457 1.08 7.04 -16.68
CA ASN A 457 2.46 7.00 -16.21
C ASN A 457 3.44 6.91 -17.40
N ALA A 458 3.15 6.11 -18.42
CA ALA A 458 3.96 6.08 -19.64
C ALA A 458 4.02 7.46 -20.32
N ALA A 459 2.89 8.16 -20.44
CA ALA A 459 2.82 9.52 -20.97
C ALA A 459 3.63 10.52 -20.13
N HIS A 460 3.69 10.35 -18.80
CA HIS A 460 4.54 11.15 -17.93
C HIS A 460 6.03 10.98 -18.31
N PHE A 461 6.53 9.75 -18.44
CA PHE A 461 7.92 9.49 -18.84
C PHE A 461 8.25 9.91 -20.28
N ARG A 462 7.25 10.00 -21.16
CA ARG A 462 7.39 10.57 -22.50
C ARG A 462 7.47 12.10 -22.51
N SER A 463 7.04 12.77 -21.44
CA SER A 463 6.94 14.23 -21.39
C SER A 463 8.23 14.91 -20.90
N GLU A 464 8.25 16.24 -20.97
CA GLU A 464 9.29 17.06 -20.35
C GLU A 464 9.21 17.07 -18.82
N ARG A 465 8.06 16.69 -18.24
CA ARG A 465 7.85 16.65 -16.78
C ARG A 465 8.49 15.44 -16.09
N ALA A 466 9.01 14.49 -16.86
CA ALA A 466 9.66 13.29 -16.34
C ALA A 466 10.94 13.67 -15.57
N PRO A 467 11.19 13.05 -14.40
CA PRO A 467 12.37 13.34 -13.58
C PRO A 467 13.66 13.01 -14.33
N ARG A 468 14.76 13.69 -13.99
CA ARG A 468 16.08 13.38 -14.57
C ARG A 468 16.56 11.99 -14.14
N PHE A 469 16.28 11.61 -12.89
CA PHE A 469 16.69 10.34 -12.33
C PHE A 469 15.49 9.47 -11.96
N VAL A 470 15.68 8.16 -12.05
CA VAL A 470 14.75 7.15 -11.51
C VAL A 470 15.57 6.18 -10.67
N LEU A 471 15.16 6.00 -9.43
CA LEU A 471 15.71 4.96 -8.56
C LEU A 471 14.81 3.73 -8.65
N TRP A 472 15.40 2.56 -8.87
CA TRP A 472 14.62 1.33 -9.04
C TRP A 472 15.18 0.19 -8.22
N ARG A 473 14.33 -0.37 -7.37
CA ARG A 473 14.52 -1.66 -6.73
C ARG A 473 13.42 -2.63 -7.16
N PHE A 474 13.81 -3.83 -7.56
CA PHE A 474 12.88 -4.88 -7.94
C PHE A 474 11.93 -5.20 -6.78
N GLY A 475 10.64 -5.21 -7.05
CA GLY A 475 9.58 -5.52 -6.10
C GLY A 475 8.26 -5.77 -6.83
N THR A 476 7.45 -6.65 -6.28
CA THR A 476 6.10 -7.00 -6.75
C THR A 476 5.28 -7.44 -5.55
N ILE A 477 3.95 -7.42 -5.65
CA ILE A 477 3.03 -7.86 -4.59
C ILE A 477 2.19 -9.06 -5.05
N ASP A 478 1.60 -9.79 -4.11
CA ASP A 478 0.63 -10.87 -4.36
C ASP A 478 1.08 -11.97 -5.34
N ASN A 479 2.40 -12.16 -5.50
CA ASN A 479 2.98 -13.03 -6.54
C ASN A 479 2.52 -12.63 -7.96
N ARG A 480 2.43 -11.32 -8.25
CA ARG A 480 2.19 -10.81 -9.61
C ARG A 480 3.41 -11.05 -10.50
N LEU A 481 3.13 -11.23 -11.78
CA LEU A 481 4.14 -11.50 -12.80
C LEU A 481 5.24 -10.41 -12.78
N PRO A 482 6.53 -10.77 -12.69
CA PRO A 482 7.64 -9.82 -12.82
C PRO A 482 7.53 -8.94 -14.08
N GLY A 483 7.74 -7.64 -13.92
CA GLY A 483 7.60 -6.66 -15.02
C GLY A 483 6.14 -6.27 -15.35
N PHE A 484 5.15 -6.78 -14.61
CA PHE A 484 3.73 -6.47 -14.82
C PHE A 484 3.30 -5.12 -14.23
N ASP A 485 3.74 -4.80 -13.02
CA ASP A 485 3.32 -3.60 -12.31
C ASP A 485 3.83 -2.35 -13.05
N ASP A 486 2.90 -1.56 -13.58
CA ASP A 486 3.14 -0.36 -14.39
C ASP A 486 3.98 -0.61 -15.67
N ALA A 487 3.73 -1.73 -16.34
CA ALA A 487 4.49 -2.20 -17.50
C ALA A 487 4.69 -1.17 -18.65
N PRO A 488 3.67 -0.40 -19.08
CA PRO A 488 3.87 0.68 -20.06
C PRO A 488 4.89 1.75 -19.62
N ALA A 489 4.87 2.15 -18.34
CA ALA A 489 5.84 3.11 -17.81
C ALA A 489 7.24 2.49 -17.73
N LEU A 490 7.31 1.22 -17.36
CA LEU A 490 8.55 0.44 -17.33
C LEU A 490 9.22 0.38 -18.72
N ILE A 491 8.43 0.15 -19.77
CA ILE A 491 8.91 0.20 -21.16
C ILE A 491 9.54 1.56 -21.47
N GLU A 492 8.91 2.67 -21.08
CA GLU A 492 9.47 4.00 -21.31
C GLU A 492 10.74 4.27 -20.47
N VAL A 493 10.81 3.75 -19.24
CA VAL A 493 12.02 3.81 -18.40
C VAL A 493 13.19 3.10 -19.08
N LEU A 494 13.01 1.86 -19.55
CA LEU A 494 14.06 1.11 -20.25
C LEU A 494 14.55 1.82 -21.52
N ARG A 495 13.64 2.42 -22.28
CA ARG A 495 13.97 3.09 -23.53
C ARG A 495 14.70 4.41 -23.31
N ARG A 496 14.31 5.17 -22.28
CA ARG A 496 14.73 6.57 -22.09
C ARG A 496 15.80 6.76 -21.01
N TYR A 497 16.02 5.79 -20.13
CA TYR A 497 16.98 5.93 -19.04
C TYR A 497 18.11 4.90 -19.15
N ARG A 498 19.29 5.27 -18.64
CA ARG A 498 20.49 4.44 -18.65
C ARG A 498 21.03 4.24 -17.24
N PRO A 499 21.57 3.06 -16.92
CA PRO A 499 22.10 2.78 -15.60
C PRO A 499 23.36 3.59 -15.31
N VAL A 500 23.37 4.22 -14.15
CA VAL A 500 24.51 5.02 -13.68
C VAL A 500 25.32 4.21 -12.69
N LEU A 501 24.69 3.76 -11.61
CA LEU A 501 25.30 2.99 -10.52
C LEU A 501 24.23 2.16 -9.80
N SER A 502 24.67 1.19 -9.02
CA SER A 502 23.84 0.45 -8.06
C SER A 502 24.40 0.63 -6.66
N GLU A 503 23.55 0.94 -5.68
CA GLU A 503 23.91 1.23 -4.29
C GLU A 503 22.75 0.80 -3.36
N GLY A 504 23.06 0.09 -2.27
CA GLY A 504 22.03 -0.32 -1.29
C GLY A 504 20.93 -1.22 -1.86
N GLY A 505 21.19 -1.93 -2.96
CA GLY A 505 20.18 -2.74 -3.67
C GLY A 505 19.27 -1.94 -4.62
N TYR A 506 19.54 -0.64 -4.79
CA TYR A 506 18.83 0.22 -5.74
C TYR A 506 19.69 0.50 -6.97
N LEU A 507 19.07 0.40 -8.14
CA LEU A 507 19.65 0.84 -9.40
C LEU A 507 19.28 2.31 -9.65
N LEU A 508 20.28 3.18 -9.78
CA LEU A 508 20.09 4.55 -10.21
C LEU A 508 20.15 4.61 -11.74
N LEU A 509 19.07 5.12 -12.32
CA LEU A 509 18.92 5.36 -13.75
C LEU A 509 18.89 6.87 -14.02
N GLU A 510 19.53 7.31 -15.10
CA GLU A 510 19.50 8.71 -15.55
C GLU A 510 18.93 8.79 -16.96
N ARG A 511 18.08 9.80 -17.19
CA ARG A 511 17.47 10.07 -18.48
C ARG A 511 18.55 10.36 -19.52
N ALA A 512 18.50 9.63 -20.63
CA ALA A 512 19.39 9.85 -21.77
C ALA A 512 19.12 11.22 -22.40
N SER A 513 20.18 11.89 -22.85
CA SER A 513 20.11 13.20 -23.50
C SER A 513 19.45 13.15 -24.88
N LYS A 514 19.52 12.00 -25.56
CA LYS A 514 18.93 11.77 -26.88
C LYS A 514 17.57 11.11 -26.71
N GLU A 515 16.53 11.70 -27.31
CA GLU A 515 15.24 11.04 -27.41
C GLU A 515 15.35 9.74 -28.21
N PRO A 516 14.77 8.63 -27.70
CA PRO A 516 14.71 7.41 -28.47
C PRO A 516 13.81 7.61 -29.69
N ALA A 517 14.13 6.92 -30.79
CA ALA A 517 13.27 6.89 -31.96
C ALA A 517 11.87 6.35 -31.57
N ARG A 518 10.85 6.63 -32.39
CA ARG A 518 9.54 6.03 -32.19
C ARG A 518 9.70 4.50 -32.27
N PRO A 519 9.16 3.73 -31.30
CA PRO A 519 9.37 2.29 -31.30
C PRO A 519 8.71 1.69 -32.53
N ARG A 520 9.42 0.77 -33.19
CA ARG A 520 8.85 -0.04 -34.26
C ARG A 520 8.17 -1.22 -33.59
N VAL A 521 6.86 -1.33 -33.79
CA VAL A 521 6.03 -2.38 -33.21
C VAL A 521 5.67 -3.36 -34.33
N GLU A 522 5.98 -4.64 -34.15
CA GLU A 522 5.59 -5.71 -35.06
C GLU A 522 4.76 -6.74 -34.32
N THR A 523 3.60 -7.10 -34.85
CA THR A 523 2.74 -8.12 -34.25
C THR A 523 3.22 -9.50 -34.69
N ALA A 524 3.79 -10.27 -33.77
CA ALA A 524 4.28 -11.62 -34.04
C ALA A 524 3.19 -12.69 -33.87
N LEU A 525 2.26 -12.50 -32.92
CA LEU A 525 1.09 -13.35 -32.75
C LEU A 525 -0.15 -12.50 -32.47
N LEU A 526 -1.25 -12.82 -33.14
CA LEU A 526 -2.58 -12.26 -32.89
C LEU A 526 -3.62 -13.35 -33.08
N ARG A 527 -4.20 -13.85 -32.00
CA ARG A 527 -5.27 -14.85 -32.04
C ARG A 527 -6.02 -14.93 -30.72
N ASP A 528 -7.19 -15.53 -30.76
CA ASP A 528 -7.86 -15.98 -29.54
C ASP A 528 -7.29 -17.32 -29.09
N ILE A 529 -7.15 -17.48 -27.77
CA ILE A 529 -6.69 -18.71 -27.10
C ILE A 529 -7.73 -19.17 -26.07
N ALA A 530 -7.67 -20.44 -25.71
CA ALA A 530 -8.48 -21.00 -24.63
C ALA A 530 -7.72 -21.05 -23.29
N PHE A 531 -8.46 -21.12 -22.20
CA PHE A 531 -7.88 -21.45 -20.90
C PHE A 531 -7.21 -22.83 -20.91
N ASP A 532 -6.07 -22.93 -20.23
CA ASP A 532 -5.19 -24.10 -20.14
C ASP A 532 -4.52 -24.51 -21.47
N GLU A 533 -4.68 -23.72 -22.53
CA GLU A 533 -3.92 -23.86 -23.78
C GLU A 533 -2.48 -23.40 -23.57
N ARG A 534 -1.51 -24.26 -23.92
CA ARG A 534 -0.08 -23.88 -23.96
C ARG A 534 0.21 -23.15 -25.27
N VAL A 535 0.71 -21.94 -25.17
CA VAL A 535 1.07 -21.09 -26.32
C VAL A 535 2.58 -20.88 -26.32
N GLU A 536 3.23 -21.29 -27.41
CA GLU A 536 4.65 -21.00 -27.64
C GLU A 536 4.80 -19.59 -28.20
N LEU A 537 5.80 -18.86 -27.69
CA LEU A 537 6.09 -17.49 -28.10
C LEU A 537 7.33 -17.48 -29.00
N PRO A 538 7.26 -16.84 -30.18
CA PRO A 538 8.41 -16.73 -31.05
C PRO A 538 9.53 -15.91 -30.38
N PRO A 539 10.81 -16.29 -30.54
CA PRO A 539 11.92 -15.54 -29.97
C PRO A 539 12.21 -14.27 -30.80
N PHE A 540 12.68 -13.23 -30.12
CA PHE A 540 13.25 -12.03 -30.74
C PHE A 540 14.73 -11.87 -30.36
N ASP A 541 15.62 -11.70 -31.33
CA ASP A 541 17.07 -11.68 -31.08
C ASP A 541 17.50 -10.47 -30.21
N ASP A 542 16.92 -9.30 -30.47
CA ASP A 542 17.14 -8.05 -29.75
C ASP A 542 16.23 -7.86 -28.53
N ARG A 543 15.46 -8.91 -28.16
CA ARG A 543 14.46 -8.87 -27.07
C ARG A 543 13.32 -7.89 -27.40
N GLY A 544 12.48 -7.57 -26.42
CA GLY A 544 11.38 -6.63 -26.60
C GLY A 544 10.01 -7.28 -26.79
N GLY A 545 9.80 -8.47 -26.27
CA GLY A 545 8.51 -9.17 -26.32
C GLY A 545 7.52 -8.60 -25.31
N VAL A 546 6.43 -8.03 -25.83
CA VAL A 546 5.32 -7.49 -25.03
C VAL A 546 4.07 -8.32 -25.26
N LEU A 547 3.50 -8.86 -24.18
CA LEU A 547 2.28 -9.67 -24.18
C LEU A 547 1.08 -8.84 -23.73
N ARG A 548 0.02 -8.82 -24.55
CA ARG A 548 -1.29 -8.30 -24.18
C ARG A 548 -2.28 -9.45 -24.08
N LEU A 549 -3.07 -9.45 -23.01
CA LEU A 549 -4.16 -10.40 -22.79
C LEU A 549 -5.47 -9.64 -22.57
N ASP A 550 -6.48 -9.95 -23.37
CA ASP A 550 -7.84 -9.44 -23.22
C ASP A 550 -8.76 -10.52 -22.63
N LEU A 551 -8.87 -10.53 -21.29
CA LEU A 551 -9.84 -11.37 -20.58
C LEU A 551 -11.15 -10.60 -20.40
N ARG A 552 -12.16 -10.95 -21.19
CA ARG A 552 -13.47 -10.31 -21.14
C ARG A 552 -14.35 -10.96 -20.08
N PRO A 553 -14.94 -10.20 -19.14
CA PRO A 553 -15.85 -10.79 -18.17
C PRO A 553 -17.16 -11.23 -18.83
N THR A 554 -17.75 -12.31 -18.33
CA THR A 554 -19.16 -12.61 -18.61
C THR A 554 -20.04 -11.60 -17.89
N PHE A 555 -21.32 -11.48 -18.28
CA PHE A 555 -22.27 -10.63 -17.56
C PHE A 555 -22.39 -11.03 -16.08
N ALA A 556 -22.44 -12.34 -15.81
CA ALA A 556 -22.46 -12.88 -14.45
C ALA A 556 -21.17 -12.57 -13.68
N GLY A 557 -20.00 -12.73 -14.32
CA GLY A 557 -18.71 -12.38 -13.75
C GLY A 557 -18.57 -10.89 -13.42
N ALA A 558 -19.08 -10.02 -14.29
CA ALA A 558 -19.13 -8.57 -14.04
C ALA A 558 -19.99 -8.23 -12.81
N LEU A 559 -21.16 -8.87 -12.65
CA LEU A 559 -21.99 -8.70 -11.46
C LEU A 559 -21.31 -9.24 -10.20
N GLN A 560 -20.69 -10.42 -10.27
CA GLN A 560 -19.93 -11.01 -9.16
C GLN A 560 -18.80 -10.07 -8.73
N GLY A 561 -17.99 -9.58 -9.67
CA GLY A 561 -16.89 -8.66 -9.40
C GLY A 561 -17.34 -7.31 -8.84
N PHE A 562 -18.50 -6.82 -9.27
CA PHE A 562 -19.11 -5.61 -8.72
C PHE A 562 -19.53 -5.81 -7.25
N PHE A 563 -20.35 -6.82 -6.96
CA PHE A 563 -20.92 -7.02 -5.62
C PHE A 563 -19.97 -7.66 -4.61
N PHE A 564 -19.01 -8.47 -5.06
CA PHE A 564 -18.13 -9.24 -4.18
C PHE A 564 -16.67 -9.16 -4.63
N GLN A 565 -16.12 -10.22 -5.23
CA GLN A 565 -14.72 -10.36 -5.60
C GLN A 565 -14.56 -10.93 -7.00
N TRP A 566 -13.46 -10.55 -7.65
CA TRP A 566 -13.01 -11.19 -8.88
C TRP A 566 -12.16 -12.42 -8.55
N PRO A 567 -12.32 -13.54 -9.27
CA PRO A 567 -11.40 -14.67 -9.14
C PRO A 567 -10.01 -14.25 -9.61
N ARG A 568 -8.98 -14.77 -8.93
CA ARG A 568 -7.57 -14.53 -9.28
C ARG A 568 -7.27 -15.25 -10.60
N VAL A 569 -6.77 -14.49 -11.57
CA VAL A 569 -6.27 -15.04 -12.84
C VAL A 569 -4.78 -15.28 -12.70
N GLU A 570 -4.34 -16.46 -13.10
CA GLU A 570 -2.94 -16.85 -13.08
C GLU A 570 -2.45 -17.18 -14.48
N LEU A 571 -1.23 -16.75 -14.77
CA LEU A 571 -0.49 -17.07 -15.98
C LEU A 571 0.69 -17.94 -15.60
N GLU A 572 0.70 -19.15 -16.10
CA GLU A 572 1.88 -20.00 -16.05
C GLU A 572 2.82 -19.59 -17.19
N ILE A 573 4.10 -19.45 -16.86
CA ILE A 573 5.16 -19.12 -17.80
C ILE A 573 6.26 -20.18 -17.75
N GLU A 574 6.85 -20.47 -18.91
CA GLU A 574 8.04 -21.29 -19.05
C GLU A 574 9.15 -20.42 -19.64
N THR A 575 10.35 -20.48 -19.08
CA THR A 575 11.52 -19.75 -19.59
C THR A 575 12.48 -20.66 -20.35
N ASP A 576 13.34 -20.06 -21.19
CA ASP A 576 14.47 -20.75 -21.83
C ASP A 576 15.50 -21.29 -20.82
N GLY A 577 15.54 -20.73 -19.61
CA GLY A 577 16.33 -21.22 -18.47
C GLY A 577 15.70 -22.40 -17.71
N GLY A 578 14.55 -22.91 -18.15
CA GLY A 578 13.86 -24.05 -17.53
C GLY A 578 12.96 -23.70 -16.33
N LEU A 579 12.91 -22.43 -15.90
CA LEU A 579 11.95 -21.98 -14.89
C LEU A 579 10.52 -22.19 -15.39
N LYS A 580 9.69 -22.82 -14.56
CA LYS A 580 8.23 -22.87 -14.74
C LYS A 580 7.56 -22.34 -13.48
N GLY A 581 6.63 -21.40 -13.63
CA GLY A 581 5.95 -20.80 -12.48
C GLY A 581 4.62 -20.15 -12.86
N ALA A 582 3.68 -20.13 -11.92
CA ALA A 582 2.39 -19.47 -12.05
C ALA A 582 2.39 -18.14 -11.31
N PHE A 583 1.96 -17.08 -11.99
CA PHE A 583 1.97 -15.72 -11.49
C PHE A 583 0.60 -15.07 -11.65
N ARG A 584 0.22 -14.20 -10.72
CA ARG A 584 -1.01 -13.42 -10.82
C ARG A 584 -0.92 -12.42 -11.97
N VAL A 585 -2.01 -12.31 -12.72
CA VAL A 585 -2.23 -11.27 -13.73
C VAL A 585 -3.50 -10.50 -13.40
N VAL A 586 -3.48 -9.18 -13.57
CA VAL A 586 -4.66 -8.33 -13.40
C VAL A 586 -5.30 -8.09 -14.77
N PRO A 587 -6.53 -8.58 -15.03
CA PRO A 587 -7.14 -8.54 -16.37
C PRO A 587 -7.14 -7.16 -17.06
N ASP A 588 -7.62 -6.10 -16.41
CA ASP A 588 -7.68 -4.76 -17.05
C ASP A 588 -6.27 -4.15 -17.27
N ALA A 589 -5.26 -4.49 -16.47
CA ALA A 589 -3.89 -4.03 -16.68
C ALA A 589 -3.14 -4.86 -17.74
N ALA A 590 -3.48 -6.14 -17.90
CA ALA A 590 -2.88 -7.02 -18.92
C ALA A 590 -3.17 -6.57 -20.36
N ARG A 591 -4.22 -5.78 -20.58
CA ARG A 591 -4.52 -5.13 -21.88
C ARG A 591 -3.50 -4.07 -22.29
N ALA A 592 -2.86 -3.44 -21.29
CA ALA A 592 -1.89 -2.37 -21.53
C ALA A 592 -0.56 -2.89 -22.12
N GLY A 593 -0.30 -4.19 -22.01
CA GLY A 593 0.92 -4.84 -22.46
C GLY A 593 1.89 -5.07 -21.31
N VAL A 594 2.37 -6.32 -21.20
CA VAL A 594 3.28 -6.79 -20.16
C VAL A 594 4.59 -7.17 -20.80
N LEU A 595 5.69 -6.68 -20.26
CA LEU A 595 7.02 -7.03 -20.73
C LEU A 595 7.41 -8.43 -20.23
N ILE A 596 7.59 -9.37 -21.16
CA ILE A 596 7.92 -10.78 -20.87
C ILE A 596 9.21 -11.27 -21.52
N ASP A 597 9.76 -10.51 -22.48
CA ASP A 597 11.11 -10.72 -23.02
C ASP A 597 11.83 -9.36 -23.09
N PRO A 598 12.80 -9.07 -22.19
CA PRO A 598 13.45 -10.01 -21.28
C PRO A 598 12.63 -10.39 -20.03
N TRP A 599 12.91 -11.56 -19.45
CA TRP A 599 12.40 -11.97 -18.13
C TRP A 599 13.16 -11.23 -17.03
N MET A 600 12.47 -10.34 -16.30
CA MET A 600 13.06 -9.45 -15.30
C MET A 600 12.66 -9.83 -13.87
N CYS A 601 12.81 -11.10 -13.50
CA CYS A 601 12.62 -11.54 -12.12
C CYS A 601 13.90 -11.33 -11.31
N GLY A 602 13.85 -10.46 -10.30
CA GLY A 602 14.98 -10.16 -9.42
C GLY A 602 15.78 -8.93 -9.85
N GLN A 603 16.52 -8.37 -8.88
CA GLN A 603 17.31 -7.14 -9.08
C GLN A 603 18.38 -7.31 -10.18
N ASP A 604 19.07 -8.45 -10.20
CA ASP A 604 20.12 -8.72 -11.19
C ASP A 604 19.57 -8.77 -12.61
N ALA A 605 18.39 -9.35 -12.81
CA ALA A 605 17.75 -9.40 -14.11
C ALA A 605 17.38 -7.99 -14.62
N VAL A 606 16.92 -7.12 -13.71
CA VAL A 606 16.64 -5.70 -14.02
C VAL A 606 17.93 -4.96 -14.40
N GLU A 607 19.00 -5.10 -13.62
CA GLU A 607 20.28 -4.44 -13.89
C GLU A 607 20.94 -4.94 -15.19
N ASN A 608 20.84 -6.24 -15.46
CA ASN A 608 21.28 -6.83 -16.73
C ASN A 608 20.48 -6.28 -17.90
N ALA A 609 19.15 -6.25 -17.82
CA ALA A 609 18.31 -5.66 -18.86
C ALA A 609 18.67 -4.18 -19.10
N CYS A 610 18.87 -3.39 -18.04
CA CYS A 610 19.23 -1.97 -18.16
C CYS A 610 20.62 -1.74 -18.78
N SER A 611 21.53 -2.72 -18.67
CA SER A 611 22.88 -2.67 -19.29
C SER A 611 22.94 -3.33 -20.66
N GLY A 612 21.79 -3.73 -21.23
CA GLY A 612 21.71 -4.39 -22.53
C GLY A 612 22.10 -5.86 -22.52
N GLY A 613 22.30 -6.43 -21.33
CA GLY A 613 22.55 -7.85 -21.15
C GLY A 613 21.25 -8.63 -21.35
N THR A 614 21.38 -9.86 -21.84
CA THR A 614 20.23 -10.74 -22.01
C THR A 614 20.02 -11.59 -20.77
N SER A 615 18.91 -11.39 -20.07
CA SER A 615 18.39 -12.38 -19.14
C SER A 615 17.59 -13.46 -19.90
N GLN A 616 17.08 -14.45 -19.15
CA GLN A 616 16.15 -15.45 -19.67
C GLN A 616 14.97 -14.79 -20.42
N ARG A 617 14.27 -15.54 -21.27
CA ARG A 617 13.00 -15.11 -21.86
C ARG A 617 11.89 -16.09 -21.53
N VAL A 618 10.65 -15.61 -21.55
CA VAL A 618 9.49 -16.48 -21.59
C VAL A 618 9.35 -17.08 -22.98
N VAL A 619 9.34 -18.41 -23.06
CA VAL A 619 9.21 -19.20 -24.31
C VAL A 619 7.81 -19.77 -24.51
N ALA A 620 7.07 -19.96 -23.41
CA ALA A 620 5.69 -20.42 -23.48
C ALA A 620 4.87 -19.85 -22.32
N ILE A 621 3.57 -19.70 -22.58
CA ILE A 621 2.60 -19.22 -21.60
C ILE A 621 1.35 -20.09 -21.59
N ARG A 622 0.62 -20.07 -20.47
CA ARG A 622 -0.68 -20.72 -20.32
C ARG A 622 -1.54 -19.97 -19.30
N VAL A 623 -2.70 -19.48 -19.72
CA VAL A 623 -3.66 -18.84 -18.80
C VAL A 623 -4.46 -19.92 -18.09
N LEU A 624 -4.37 -19.97 -16.75
CA LEU A 624 -4.97 -21.06 -15.97
C LEU A 624 -6.49 -20.90 -15.82
N GLY A 625 -7.21 -21.96 -16.16
CA GLY A 625 -8.67 -22.00 -16.18
C GLY A 625 -9.29 -22.66 -14.96
N ALA A 626 -9.05 -22.14 -13.75
CA ALA A 626 -9.79 -22.62 -12.57
C ALA A 626 -11.32 -22.44 -12.75
N GLU A 627 -12.13 -23.26 -12.08
CA GLU A 627 -13.60 -23.24 -12.22
C GLU A 627 -14.20 -21.83 -12.02
N ALA A 628 -13.75 -21.13 -10.98
CA ALA A 628 -14.19 -19.76 -10.69
C ALA A 628 -13.77 -18.75 -11.79
N VAL A 629 -12.64 -18.96 -12.45
CA VAL A 629 -12.17 -18.10 -13.56
C VAL A 629 -13.03 -18.37 -14.80
N ARG A 630 -13.28 -19.64 -15.13
CA ARG A 630 -14.08 -20.06 -16.29
C ARG A 630 -15.53 -19.58 -16.20
N SER A 631 -16.09 -19.43 -15.01
CA SER A 631 -17.45 -18.88 -14.83
C SER A 631 -17.49 -17.35 -14.92
N ALA A 632 -16.41 -16.66 -14.51
CA ALA A 632 -16.35 -15.20 -14.50
C ALA A 632 -15.93 -14.57 -15.84
N PHE A 633 -15.22 -15.29 -16.70
CA PHE A 633 -14.68 -14.78 -17.96
C PHE A 633 -15.15 -15.55 -19.19
N GLN A 634 -15.15 -14.90 -20.34
CA GLN A 634 -15.41 -15.54 -21.63
C GLN A 634 -14.32 -16.60 -21.90
N PRO A 635 -14.66 -17.73 -22.57
CA PRO A 635 -13.72 -18.82 -22.81
C PRO A 635 -12.62 -18.45 -23.82
N ALA A 636 -12.90 -17.52 -24.74
CA ALA A 636 -11.92 -16.97 -25.67
C ALA A 636 -11.18 -15.80 -25.02
N ILE A 637 -9.85 -15.87 -25.02
CA ILE A 637 -8.95 -14.84 -24.50
C ILE A 637 -8.21 -14.25 -25.69
N GLY A 638 -8.34 -12.93 -25.89
CA GLY A 638 -7.57 -12.26 -26.95
C GLY A 638 -6.10 -12.19 -26.57
N LEU A 639 -5.22 -12.76 -27.40
CA LEU A 639 -3.77 -12.69 -27.23
C LEU A 639 -3.16 -11.85 -28.34
N VAL A 640 -2.33 -10.88 -27.94
CA VAL A 640 -1.42 -10.17 -28.84
C VAL A 640 -0.01 -10.28 -28.27
N TYR A 641 0.93 -10.76 -29.07
CA TYR A 641 2.35 -10.74 -28.75
C TYR A 641 3.07 -9.86 -29.77
N GLU A 642 3.66 -8.77 -29.27
CA GLU A 642 4.27 -7.73 -30.07
C GLU A 642 5.79 -7.71 -29.82
N HIS A 643 6.55 -7.47 -30.89
CA HIS A 643 7.96 -7.13 -30.82
C HIS A 643 8.10 -5.61 -30.77
N LEU A 644 8.76 -5.13 -29.73
CA LEU A 644 9.17 -3.75 -29.58
C LEU A 644 10.68 -3.64 -29.82
N ALA A 645 11.06 -3.41 -31.07
CA ALA A 645 12.46 -3.26 -31.45
C ALA A 645 13.11 -2.09 -30.69
N ASP A 646 14.41 -2.23 -30.38
CA ASP A 646 15.20 -1.26 -29.63
C ASP A 646 14.65 -0.92 -28.22
N LEU A 647 13.89 -1.85 -27.60
CA LEU A 647 13.41 -1.68 -26.22
C LEU A 647 14.56 -1.60 -25.23
N VAL A 648 15.48 -2.56 -25.33
CA VAL A 648 16.62 -2.74 -24.44
C VAL A 648 17.82 -1.98 -25.04
N PRO A 649 18.62 -1.26 -24.23
CA PRO A 649 19.81 -0.59 -24.75
C PRO A 649 20.83 -1.58 -25.32
N PRO A 650 21.75 -1.14 -26.18
CA PRO A 650 22.89 -1.96 -26.59
C PRO A 650 23.70 -2.43 -25.39
N PHE A 651 24.22 -3.66 -25.45
CA PHE A 651 25.01 -4.24 -24.35
C PHE A 651 26.26 -3.42 -24.06
N ASP A 652 26.38 -2.93 -22.83
CA ASP A 652 27.58 -2.29 -22.30
C ASP A 652 28.28 -3.26 -21.32
N PRO A 653 29.34 -3.98 -21.76
CA PRO A 653 30.02 -4.96 -20.92
C PRO A 653 30.75 -4.31 -19.73
N ALA A 654 31.18 -3.05 -19.86
CA ALA A 654 31.87 -2.35 -18.78
C ALA A 654 30.86 -1.97 -17.69
N LYS A 655 29.70 -1.45 -18.07
CA LYS A 655 28.62 -1.12 -17.14
C LYS A 655 28.01 -2.37 -16.52
N ALA A 656 27.75 -3.43 -17.30
CA ALA A 656 27.27 -4.70 -16.76
C ALA A 656 28.23 -5.28 -15.71
N ARG A 657 29.54 -5.18 -15.96
CA ARG A 657 30.57 -5.57 -14.98
C ARG A 657 30.53 -4.70 -13.73
N GLU A 658 30.43 -3.38 -13.88
CA GLU A 658 30.34 -2.44 -12.76
C GLU A 658 29.14 -2.76 -11.87
N LEU A 659 27.97 -2.97 -12.47
CA LEU A 659 26.73 -3.32 -11.78
C LEU A 659 26.82 -4.69 -11.09
N ARG A 660 27.42 -5.71 -11.74
CA ARG A 660 27.61 -7.04 -11.13
C ARG A 660 28.41 -6.99 -9.82
N PHE A 661 29.34 -6.04 -9.68
CA PHE A 661 30.21 -5.88 -8.50
C PHE A 661 29.87 -4.63 -7.68
N SER A 662 28.64 -4.14 -7.76
CA SER A 662 28.19 -2.90 -7.10
C SER A 662 28.26 -2.92 -5.58
N MET A 663 28.30 -4.10 -4.96
CA MET A 663 28.51 -4.28 -3.52
C MET A 663 29.97 -4.05 -3.07
N PHE A 664 30.89 -3.80 -4.00
CA PHE A 664 32.27 -3.45 -3.72
C PHE A 664 32.52 -1.97 -4.08
N GLU A 665 33.47 -1.33 -3.40
CA GLU A 665 33.89 0.05 -3.74
C GLU A 665 34.37 0.14 -5.19
N ARG A 666 35.00 -0.94 -5.68
CA ARG A 666 35.53 -1.04 -7.04
C ARG A 666 35.52 -2.49 -7.51
N ALA A 667 35.12 -2.70 -8.77
CA ALA A 667 35.09 -4.03 -9.37
C ALA A 667 36.50 -4.69 -9.39
N PRO A 668 36.59 -6.02 -9.23
CA PRO A 668 37.85 -6.75 -9.40
C PRO A 668 38.35 -6.59 -10.83
N ALA A 669 39.67 -6.60 -11.02
CA ALA A 669 40.33 -6.59 -12.34
C ALA A 669 40.13 -7.92 -13.08
N SER A 670 40.11 -9.05 -12.35
CA SER A 670 39.78 -10.36 -12.91
C SER A 670 39.17 -11.28 -11.85
N THR A 671 38.41 -12.27 -12.29
CA THR A 671 37.85 -13.32 -11.42
C THR A 671 38.31 -14.70 -11.88
N ARG A 672 38.34 -15.66 -10.96
CA ARG A 672 38.47 -17.09 -11.24
C ARG A 672 37.37 -17.79 -10.47
N GLU A 673 36.47 -18.46 -11.19
CA GLU A 673 35.27 -19.04 -10.60
C GLU A 673 35.04 -20.44 -11.19
N THR A 674 34.68 -21.41 -10.34
CA THR A 674 34.30 -22.76 -10.77
C THR A 674 32.84 -22.82 -11.20
N LEU A 675 31.99 -22.05 -10.51
CA LEU A 675 30.61 -21.77 -10.88
C LEU A 675 30.44 -20.25 -11.07
N PRO A 676 29.54 -19.81 -11.96
CA PRO A 676 29.27 -18.40 -12.15
C PRO A 676 28.93 -17.70 -10.83
N PHE A 677 29.53 -16.53 -10.58
CA PHE A 677 29.11 -15.72 -9.44
C PHE A 677 27.72 -15.15 -9.66
N GLU A 678 26.92 -15.15 -8.59
CA GLU A 678 25.58 -14.61 -8.55
C GLU A 678 25.51 -13.48 -7.53
N ARG A 679 24.57 -12.54 -7.65
CA ARG A 679 24.31 -11.64 -6.53
C ARG A 679 23.20 -12.23 -5.69
N GLY A 680 23.30 -12.00 -4.39
CA GLY A 680 22.29 -12.35 -3.42
C GLY A 680 22.02 -11.18 -2.48
N ALA A 681 21.12 -11.41 -1.53
CA ALA A 681 20.93 -10.51 -0.41
C ALA A 681 20.99 -11.32 0.90
N ILE A 682 21.82 -10.87 1.84
CA ILE A 682 21.95 -11.44 3.19
C ILE A 682 21.78 -10.32 4.20
N ASP A 683 20.87 -10.48 5.17
CA ASP A 683 20.55 -9.48 6.19
C ASP A 683 20.26 -8.08 5.60
N GLY A 684 19.57 -8.04 4.46
CA GLY A 684 19.22 -6.81 3.76
C GLY A 684 20.38 -6.13 3.02
N ARG A 685 21.56 -6.76 2.93
CA ARG A 685 22.72 -6.26 2.17
C ARG A 685 22.88 -7.03 0.87
N ALA A 686 23.18 -6.34 -0.22
CA ALA A 686 23.62 -6.99 -1.45
C ALA A 686 24.96 -7.71 -1.21
N VAL A 687 25.08 -8.94 -1.68
CA VAL A 687 26.32 -9.73 -1.56
C VAL A 687 26.65 -10.37 -2.90
N LEU A 688 27.94 -10.62 -3.13
CA LEU A 688 28.39 -11.47 -4.23
C LEU A 688 28.47 -12.91 -3.72
N VAL A 689 27.58 -13.78 -4.19
CA VAL A 689 27.61 -15.21 -3.93
C VAL A 689 28.69 -15.84 -4.79
N VAL A 690 29.60 -16.57 -4.15
CA VAL A 690 30.74 -17.24 -4.76
C VAL A 690 30.79 -18.68 -4.30
N HIS A 691 31.18 -19.59 -5.18
CA HIS A 691 31.41 -20.98 -4.82
C HIS A 691 32.90 -21.23 -4.52
N ALA A 692 33.21 -22.11 -3.57
CA ALA A 692 34.59 -22.53 -3.33
C ALA A 692 35.05 -23.61 -4.34
N PRO A 693 36.28 -23.56 -4.88
CA PRO A 693 37.24 -22.47 -4.79
C PRO A 693 36.94 -21.33 -5.77
N SER A 694 37.22 -20.10 -5.37
CA SER A 694 37.11 -18.89 -6.22
C SER A 694 38.13 -17.81 -5.86
N GLU A 695 38.41 -16.91 -6.80
CA GLU A 695 39.31 -15.77 -6.64
C GLU A 695 38.73 -14.49 -7.23
N LEU A 696 38.90 -13.39 -6.50
CA LEU A 696 38.64 -12.03 -6.93
C LEU A 696 39.96 -11.25 -6.83
N LEU A 697 40.42 -10.65 -7.93
CA LEU A 697 41.74 -9.99 -8.00
C LEU A 697 41.59 -8.49 -8.19
N TRP A 698 42.38 -7.70 -7.45
CA TRP A 698 42.51 -6.25 -7.63
C TRP A 698 43.93 -5.85 -8.00
N GLU A 699 44.02 -4.89 -8.93
CA GLU A 699 45.23 -4.14 -9.24
C GLU A 699 45.17 -2.80 -8.49
N LEU A 700 46.06 -2.66 -7.51
CA LEU A 700 46.17 -1.50 -6.64
C LEU A 700 47.56 -0.88 -6.83
N GLU A 701 47.68 0.42 -6.60
CA GLU A 701 48.98 1.09 -6.67
C GLU A 701 49.89 0.63 -5.52
N PRO A 702 51.22 0.63 -5.71
CA PRO A 702 52.15 0.33 -4.63
C PRO A 702 51.98 1.28 -3.44
N GLY A 703 52.05 0.75 -2.22
CA GLY A 703 51.89 1.54 -1.00
C GLY A 703 51.28 0.77 0.16
N ARG A 704 50.90 1.48 1.23
CA ARG A 704 50.14 0.91 2.35
C ARG A 704 48.65 1.06 2.09
N TRP A 705 47.93 -0.01 2.38
CA TRP A 705 46.49 -0.11 2.18
C TRP A 705 45.81 -0.70 3.40
N ARG A 706 44.57 -0.29 3.64
CA ARG A 706 43.61 -0.97 4.51
C ARG A 706 42.55 -1.62 3.63
N VAL A 707 42.27 -2.89 3.87
CA VAL A 707 41.10 -3.58 3.31
C VAL A 707 40.07 -3.78 4.40
N ASP A 708 38.84 -3.36 4.11
CA ASP A 708 37.65 -3.67 4.88
C ASP A 708 36.76 -4.57 4.01
N ALA A 709 36.31 -5.70 4.53
CA ALA A 709 35.43 -6.62 3.82
C ALA A 709 34.53 -7.39 4.79
N ARG A 710 33.38 -7.85 4.29
CA ARG A 710 32.51 -8.79 4.98
C ARG A 710 32.34 -10.06 4.16
N PHE A 711 32.15 -11.17 4.85
CA PHE A 711 32.07 -12.48 4.21
C PHE A 711 31.29 -13.47 5.08
N GLY A 712 30.91 -14.58 4.49
CA GLY A 712 30.22 -15.66 5.19
C GLY A 712 29.79 -16.78 4.26
N ILE A 713 29.04 -17.71 4.81
CA ILE A 713 28.41 -18.81 4.07
C ILE A 713 26.93 -18.52 3.93
N VAL A 714 26.37 -18.76 2.75
CA VAL A 714 24.95 -18.55 2.45
C VAL A 714 24.11 -19.44 3.37
N PRO A 715 23.15 -18.88 4.14
CA PRO A 715 22.26 -19.68 4.97
C PRO A 715 21.38 -20.60 4.10
N PRO A 716 21.25 -21.89 4.45
CA PRO A 716 20.37 -22.79 3.71
C PRO A 716 18.89 -22.44 3.93
N ALA A 717 18.09 -22.50 2.86
CA ALA A 717 16.68 -22.10 2.88
C ALA A 717 15.79 -22.98 3.78
N ASP A 718 16.14 -24.27 3.92
CA ASP A 718 15.43 -25.26 4.74
C ASP A 718 16.05 -25.42 6.15
N GLY A 719 17.11 -24.65 6.45
CA GLY A 719 17.88 -24.75 7.69
C GLY A 719 18.86 -25.91 7.74
N THR A 720 18.94 -26.76 6.70
CA THR A 720 19.81 -27.93 6.67
C THR A 720 21.23 -27.53 6.25
N ILE A 721 22.18 -27.53 7.18
CA ILE A 721 23.57 -27.11 6.91
C ILE A 721 24.32 -28.24 6.18
N CYS A 722 24.40 -28.17 4.85
CA CYS A 722 25.07 -29.18 4.02
C CYS A 722 26.56 -28.94 3.74
N THR A 723 27.09 -27.74 3.99
CA THR A 723 28.53 -27.39 3.85
C THR A 723 29.41 -28.04 4.93
N ASP A 724 30.65 -28.39 4.59
CA ASP A 724 31.68 -28.81 5.56
C ASP A 724 32.53 -27.62 6.09
N GLY A 725 32.26 -26.42 5.59
CA GLY A 725 32.93 -25.17 5.93
C GLY A 725 33.64 -24.55 4.73
N ALA A 726 34.13 -23.32 4.86
CA ALA A 726 34.91 -22.68 3.81
C ALA A 726 36.04 -21.84 4.39
N THR A 727 37.12 -21.69 3.62
CA THR A 727 38.27 -20.88 4.01
C THR A 727 38.34 -19.62 3.18
N PHE A 728 38.28 -18.47 3.84
CA PHE A 728 38.46 -17.14 3.26
C PHE A 728 39.89 -16.66 3.50
N ALA A 729 40.52 -16.07 2.50
CA ALA A 729 41.90 -15.58 2.59
C ALA A 729 42.11 -14.30 1.78
N LEU A 730 43.00 -13.45 2.28
CA LEU A 730 43.54 -12.31 1.56
C LEU A 730 44.98 -12.62 1.18
N VAL A 731 45.28 -12.56 -0.11
CA VAL A 731 46.52 -13.07 -0.70
C VAL A 731 47.21 -12.00 -1.53
N LEU A 732 48.53 -11.90 -1.39
CA LEU A 732 49.38 -11.14 -2.30
C LEU A 732 49.99 -12.09 -3.33
N ARG A 733 49.83 -11.81 -4.62
CA ARG A 733 50.40 -12.60 -5.73
C ARG A 733 51.39 -11.75 -6.51
N ASN A 734 52.61 -12.25 -6.70
CA ASN A 734 53.63 -11.66 -7.57
C ASN A 734 54.37 -12.75 -8.36
N ALA A 735 55.40 -12.38 -9.12
CA ALA A 735 56.18 -13.32 -9.93
C ALA A 735 56.92 -14.39 -9.12
N LYS A 736 57.19 -14.15 -7.82
CA LYS A 736 57.87 -15.10 -6.92
C LYS A 736 56.91 -16.10 -6.26
N GLY A 737 55.59 -15.92 -6.43
CA GLY A 737 54.56 -16.78 -5.85
C GLY A 737 53.50 -16.00 -5.09
N GLU A 738 52.82 -16.70 -4.19
CA GLU A 738 51.70 -16.16 -3.41
C GLU A 738 52.02 -16.15 -1.92
N LYS A 739 51.60 -15.10 -1.23
CA LYS A 739 51.72 -14.97 0.21
C LYS A 739 50.38 -14.54 0.82
N PRO A 740 49.65 -15.42 1.52
CA PRO A 740 48.49 -15.02 2.31
C PRO A 740 48.96 -14.12 3.46
N PHE A 741 48.25 -13.02 3.69
CA PHE A 741 48.49 -12.14 4.84
C PHE A 741 47.35 -12.19 5.87
N TRP A 742 46.20 -12.75 5.47
CA TRP A 742 45.08 -13.03 6.37
C TRP A 742 44.34 -14.28 5.88
N ARG A 743 43.80 -15.05 6.82
CA ARG A 743 43.00 -16.26 6.57
C ARG A 743 42.04 -16.52 7.73
N GLN A 744 40.81 -16.92 7.43
CA GLN A 744 39.83 -17.42 8.40
C GLN A 744 39.02 -18.57 7.79
N SER A 745 38.80 -19.63 8.56
CA SER A 745 37.94 -20.76 8.17
C SER A 745 36.65 -20.72 8.97
N LEU A 746 35.52 -20.92 8.31
CA LEU A 746 34.18 -20.95 8.90
C LEU A 746 33.63 -22.38 8.86
N GLU A 747 33.12 -22.87 9.99
CA GLU A 747 32.58 -24.22 10.15
C GLU A 747 31.15 -24.18 10.75
N PRO A 748 30.13 -23.76 9.97
CA PRO A 748 28.79 -23.44 10.51
C PRO A 748 28.05 -24.67 11.09
N ARG A 749 28.46 -25.89 10.71
CA ARG A 749 27.96 -27.15 11.29
C ARG A 749 28.36 -27.28 12.76
N THR A 750 29.63 -27.07 13.07
CA THR A 750 30.21 -27.30 14.41
C THR A 750 30.20 -26.03 15.26
N ARG A 751 30.21 -24.84 14.65
CA ARG A 751 30.28 -23.54 15.32
C ARG A 751 29.11 -22.64 14.93
N PRO A 752 28.09 -22.50 15.79
CA PRO A 752 26.94 -21.65 15.50
C PRO A 752 27.28 -20.17 15.22
N ALA A 753 28.35 -19.64 15.81
CA ALA A 753 28.79 -18.26 15.57
C ALA A 753 29.25 -18.01 14.12
N ASP A 754 29.74 -19.05 13.43
CA ASP A 754 30.21 -18.96 12.04
C ASP A 754 29.05 -18.86 11.03
N ARG A 755 27.80 -18.95 11.50
CA ARG A 755 26.59 -18.77 10.69
C ARG A 755 26.25 -17.29 10.47
N ALA A 756 26.71 -16.41 11.34
CA ALA A 756 26.53 -14.97 11.20
C ALA A 756 27.54 -14.39 10.20
N MET A 757 27.19 -13.26 9.58
CA MET A 757 28.10 -12.52 8.71
C MET A 757 29.35 -12.06 9.47
N GLN A 758 30.53 -12.35 8.92
CA GLN A 758 31.82 -12.01 9.48
C GLN A 758 32.37 -10.72 8.88
N LYS A 759 33.29 -10.07 9.59
CA LYS A 759 33.98 -8.86 9.12
C LYS A 759 35.49 -9.01 9.28
N VAL A 760 36.23 -8.52 8.28
CA VAL A 760 37.69 -8.36 8.35
C VAL A 760 38.06 -6.90 8.06
N THR A 761 38.98 -6.38 8.85
CA THR A 761 39.70 -5.13 8.59
C THR A 761 41.19 -5.43 8.75
N HIS A 762 42.00 -5.20 7.72
CA HIS A 762 43.44 -5.51 7.77
C HIS A 762 44.26 -4.48 7.01
N GLU A 763 45.41 -4.07 7.57
CA GLU A 763 46.38 -3.22 6.88
C GLU A 763 47.50 -4.05 6.26
N PHE A 764 47.93 -3.71 5.05
CA PHE A 764 49.00 -4.41 4.36
C PHE A 764 49.84 -3.45 3.51
N ALA A 765 51.10 -3.80 3.32
CA ALA A 765 51.96 -3.15 2.34
C ALA A 765 51.88 -3.92 1.02
N LEU A 766 51.66 -3.20 -0.08
CA LEU A 766 51.62 -3.74 -1.43
C LEU A 766 52.89 -3.33 -2.20
N PRO A 767 53.85 -4.26 -2.40
CA PRO A 767 55.03 -4.01 -3.20
C PRO A 767 54.70 -3.79 -4.68
N ALA A 768 55.59 -3.10 -5.40
CA ALA A 768 55.46 -2.95 -6.85
C ALA A 768 55.36 -4.30 -7.57
N GLY A 769 54.49 -4.40 -8.59
CA GLY A 769 54.24 -5.62 -9.34
C GLY A 769 53.52 -6.74 -8.57
N THR A 770 52.95 -6.43 -7.40
CA THR A 770 52.17 -7.37 -6.59
C THR A 770 50.67 -7.06 -6.71
N ARG A 771 49.84 -8.09 -6.84
CA ARG A 771 48.37 -8.00 -6.92
C ARG A 771 47.74 -8.50 -5.62
N CYS A 772 46.59 -7.95 -5.26
CA CYS A 772 45.82 -8.37 -4.08
C CYS A 772 44.64 -9.26 -4.51
N LEU A 773 44.38 -10.33 -3.78
CA LEU A 773 43.30 -11.27 -4.07
C LEU A 773 42.48 -11.57 -2.82
N LEU A 774 41.17 -11.66 -3.00
CA LEU A 774 40.28 -12.37 -2.08
C LEU A 774 40.12 -13.78 -2.65
N ARG A 775 40.44 -14.79 -1.83
CA ARG A 775 40.32 -16.20 -2.19
C ARG A 775 39.35 -16.89 -1.25
N THR A 776 38.43 -17.65 -1.82
CA THR A 776 37.58 -18.59 -1.11
C THR A 776 38.03 -20.00 -1.50
N ASN A 777 38.33 -20.85 -0.53
CA ASN A 777 38.75 -22.24 -0.72
C ASN A 777 37.79 -23.19 0.00
N MET A 778 37.79 -24.46 -0.43
CA MET A 778 37.02 -25.53 0.18
C MET A 778 37.32 -25.68 1.68
N GLY A 779 36.36 -26.23 2.40
CA GLY A 779 36.47 -26.53 3.82
C GLY A 779 37.57 -27.54 4.18
N PRO A 780 37.73 -27.83 5.49
CA PRO A 780 38.80 -28.69 6.01
C PRO A 780 38.81 -30.11 5.42
N ASN A 781 37.67 -30.64 4.96
CA ASN A 781 37.60 -31.98 4.36
C ASN A 781 37.67 -31.96 2.83
N GLY A 782 37.78 -30.79 2.21
CA GLY A 782 37.92 -30.63 0.77
C GLY A 782 36.64 -30.91 -0.03
N ASP A 783 35.46 -30.88 0.60
CA ASP A 783 34.18 -31.10 -0.05
C ASP A 783 33.47 -29.78 -0.36
N GLY A 784 33.71 -29.25 -1.56
CA GLY A 784 33.09 -28.01 -2.01
C GLY A 784 31.62 -28.11 -2.41
N ALA A 785 30.97 -29.28 -2.42
CA ALA A 785 29.66 -29.48 -3.06
C ALA A 785 28.53 -28.57 -2.53
N CYS A 786 28.69 -28.06 -1.30
CA CYS A 786 27.73 -27.18 -0.64
C CYS A 786 28.33 -25.83 -0.18
N ASP A 787 29.52 -25.45 -0.65
CA ASP A 787 30.25 -24.27 -0.18
C ASP A 787 29.83 -22.98 -0.88
N TRP A 788 28.54 -22.66 -0.77
CA TRP A 788 27.98 -21.40 -1.20
C TRP A 788 28.40 -20.29 -0.23
N CYS A 789 29.39 -19.51 -0.63
CA CYS A 789 29.98 -18.45 0.16
C CYS A 789 29.57 -17.08 -0.37
N TYR A 790 29.89 -16.02 0.35
CA TYR A 790 29.72 -14.66 -0.17
C TYR A 790 30.78 -13.68 0.32
N TRP A 791 30.98 -12.62 -0.46
CA TRP A 791 31.72 -11.41 -0.11
C TRP A 791 30.85 -10.17 -0.30
N THR A 792 31.01 -9.16 0.56
CA THR A 792 30.34 -7.86 0.43
C THR A 792 31.14 -6.75 1.11
N ASP A 793 30.79 -5.49 0.87
CA ASP A 793 31.39 -4.29 1.45
C ASP A 793 32.93 -4.26 1.31
N VAL A 794 33.47 -4.75 0.19
CA VAL A 794 34.93 -4.80 -0.06
C VAL A 794 35.43 -3.41 -0.44
N ARG A 795 36.27 -2.83 0.42
CA ARG A 795 36.80 -1.47 0.30
C ARG A 795 38.32 -1.47 0.47
N PHE A 796 39.03 -0.71 -0.37
CA PHE A 796 40.48 -0.55 -0.28
C PHE A 796 40.85 0.92 -0.08
N THR A 797 41.29 1.27 1.13
CA THR A 797 41.69 2.64 1.47
C THR A 797 43.20 2.77 1.48
N LYS A 798 43.76 3.69 0.67
CA LYS A 798 45.20 3.97 0.66
C LYS A 798 45.55 4.73 1.95
N LEU A 799 46.55 4.25 2.68
CA LEU A 799 47.03 4.88 3.90
C LEU A 799 48.16 5.85 3.56
N ALA A 800 48.26 6.94 4.31
CA ALA A 800 49.39 7.86 4.17
C ALA A 800 50.73 7.13 4.42
N PRO A 801 51.81 7.49 3.72
CA PRO A 801 53.14 7.00 4.06
C PRO A 801 53.45 7.40 5.51
N GLU A 802 54.05 6.49 6.29
CA GLU A 802 54.54 6.85 7.62
C GLU A 802 55.52 8.01 7.49
N GLU A 803 55.26 9.13 8.20
CA GLU A 803 56.30 10.12 8.42
C GLU A 803 57.49 9.41 9.08
N PRO A 804 58.70 9.53 8.52
CA PRO A 804 59.87 8.92 9.14
C PRO A 804 60.04 9.52 10.54
N ARG A 805 59.96 8.66 11.56
CA ARG A 805 60.28 9.01 12.95
C ARG A 805 61.77 9.25 13.13
#